data_AF-A0A7S0N517-F1
#
_entry.id   AF-A0A7S0N517-F1
#
_cell.length_a   1.000
_cell.length_b   1.000
_cell.length_c   1.000
_cell.angle_alpha   90.00
_cell.angle_beta   90.00
_cell.angle_gamma   90.00
#
_symmetry.space_group_name_H-M   'P 1'
#
loop_
_entity.id
_entity.type
_entity.pdbx_description
1 polymer ?
#
loop_
_entity_poly.entity_id
_entity_poly.type
_entity_poly.pdbx_seq_one_letter_code
_entity_poly.pdbx_strand_id
1 'polypeptide(L)'
;MPASLSVLSANLAQSVSYSTHAAPLPRSSRTKVACKNAKDRSNARHLGWARGGMTARLGTSSRGAVGLSRKVMRVQSVAGFDAQSTYDEFVGIDNEESDDYTVINIQVESKPGLLHAVTGTIIDLGLVVVKAEKSSDDTAEFDKFYVTDFDNKKVYDNEDLANIKICVAAVIDKVVGSSLPVRPLTEHNVVEAVDEEAEKERTRRSEVLYNLMDTYLKNDIHSIQSSIVNHVEYTIARSRYRFDDFEAYQATALSVRDRLIESWNDTQRHFREKDPKRIYYLSMEFLTGRALLNSAYNLGLKDNYTEALAELGYNMEILAQKERDAALGNGGLGRLAACFLDSMATLNLPAWGYGIRYQYGMFRQTLSEGFQREAPDYWLNFGNPWEIVRPNVTYPIKFYGHVSVHEVNGRSVFRWNAGEQVEAVAYDHPVPGWNTPNVINLRLWSAEPTREFDLESFNTGDYVSAILDKQRAETLSSVLYPDDRTYQGKELRLKQQHFLCSATLQDIIRRYKYGHSTFDAFPDKVALQLNDTHPTIGIPELMRLLMDENGLGWTQSWDITTKVYAFTNHTVLPEALEKWPVELMETLLPRHMQIIYDINWRFLQELRGTLGDDYQTMGKMSIIEEGENKSVRMAHLALVACHTVNGVAAIHSEIIKNEIFKDFYKIMPQKFQNKTNGVTQRRWLAWCNPGISKLLTEKLGTDAWIGELDLVSNLKPHATDPEFQAAWNEAKLQNKQRLAATIKQLTGAEVSTEAMFDIQVKRIHEYKRQLLNVLGAIDRYQRIKGMSPEERKAIVPRVVCIGGKAAPGYELAKRIIKLFNSVAEKVNNDPDVGDLLKLVFIPDYNVSLAEVIVPGADLSQHISTAGTEASGTSNMKFAMNGCLIIGTMDGANVEIAEEIGEENMFIFGAREEEVKTLRQNRMTATVDPRFTSAVNLIRNGYFGWADYFAPIVASVDGSHEGSDYYLLGTDFGAYLDAQQKVDETYQDKAKWTEMSILSAAGCGKFSSDRTIREYAEQIWKVTPCRRPDPLEKRPGLDSADQHVEDGI
;
A
#
# COMPACT_ATOMS: atom_id res chain seq x y z
N MET A 1 -45.78 25.07 17.44
CA MET A 1 -46.46 26.00 18.36
C MET A 1 -47.84 25.44 18.68
N PRO A 2 -48.44 25.72 19.85
CA PRO A 2 -48.00 25.45 21.23
C PRO A 2 -48.99 24.44 21.90
N ALA A 3 -49.19 24.23 23.21
CA ALA A 3 -48.65 24.77 24.47
C ALA A 3 -48.69 23.64 25.56
N SER A 4 -47.81 23.60 26.57
CA SER A 4 -48.01 24.05 27.98
C SER A 4 -49.17 23.35 28.73
N LEU A 5 -49.03 22.71 29.91
CA LEU A 5 -48.37 23.13 31.16
C LEU A 5 -48.16 21.90 32.11
N SER A 6 -46.97 21.69 32.72
CA SER A 6 -46.72 21.86 34.19
C SER A 6 -47.01 20.61 35.10
N VAL A 7 -46.37 20.33 36.25
CA VAL A 7 -45.26 21.00 36.99
C VAL A 7 -44.74 20.14 38.19
N LEU A 8 -43.42 20.21 38.51
CA LEU A 8 -42.70 20.02 39.81
C LEU A 8 -42.94 18.75 40.69
N SER A 9 -42.14 18.43 41.75
CA SER A 9 -40.68 18.43 42.03
C SER A 9 -40.45 18.10 43.52
N ALA A 10 -39.39 17.37 43.91
CA ALA A 10 -38.80 17.48 45.27
C ALA A 10 -37.40 16.83 45.41
N ASN A 11 -36.40 17.65 45.81
CA ASN A 11 -35.38 17.41 46.86
C ASN A 11 -34.42 16.17 46.78
N LEU A 12 -33.16 16.21 47.24
CA LEU A 12 -32.30 17.25 47.84
C LEU A 12 -30.80 16.89 47.62
N ALA A 13 -29.87 17.82 47.87
CA ALA A 13 -28.42 17.65 47.63
C ALA A 13 -27.63 17.03 48.81
N GLN A 14 -26.49 16.34 48.54
CA GLN A 14 -25.14 16.71 49.03
C GLN A 14 -24.02 15.68 48.68
N SER A 15 -22.81 16.25 48.53
CA SER A 15 -21.43 15.70 48.38
C SER A 15 -21.03 14.32 48.92
N VAL A 16 -20.14 13.62 48.18
CA VAL A 16 -18.95 12.91 48.72
C VAL A 16 -17.75 13.07 47.76
N SER A 17 -16.53 13.09 48.30
CA SER A 17 -15.23 13.37 47.68
C SER A 17 -14.58 12.22 46.89
N TYR A 18 -13.78 12.56 45.86
CA TYR A 18 -12.69 11.70 45.36
C TYR A 18 -11.49 11.73 46.31
N SER A 19 -10.95 10.56 46.69
CA SER A 19 -9.71 10.43 47.45
C SER A 19 -8.56 9.89 46.59
N THR A 20 -7.55 10.72 46.38
CA THR A 20 -6.26 10.30 45.82
C THR A 20 -5.37 9.72 46.91
N HIS A 21 -5.00 8.45 46.84
CA HIS A 21 -3.96 7.85 47.67
C HIS A 21 -2.90 7.19 46.80
N ALA A 22 -1.66 7.63 46.97
CA ALA A 22 -0.48 7.13 46.28
C ALA A 22 0.63 6.81 47.30
N ALA A 23 1.50 5.86 46.94
CA ALA A 23 2.67 5.38 47.69
C ALA A 23 2.35 4.53 48.95
N PRO A 24 3.24 3.58 49.39
CA PRO A 24 4.67 3.51 49.05
C PRO A 24 5.23 2.16 48.55
N LEU A 25 6.41 2.25 47.91
CA LEU A 25 7.32 1.13 47.59
C LEU A 25 8.17 0.70 48.80
N PRO A 26 8.47 -0.60 49.00
CA PRO A 26 9.31 -1.08 50.12
C PRO A 26 10.81 -1.22 49.82
N ARG A 27 11.61 -1.32 50.90
CA ARG A 27 13.08 -1.42 50.98
C ARG A 27 13.49 -2.27 52.19
N SER A 28 14.67 -2.93 52.29
CA SER A 28 15.69 -3.32 51.29
C SER A 28 16.81 -4.14 51.97
N SER A 29 17.32 -5.21 51.35
CA SER A 29 18.50 -5.98 51.84
C SER A 29 19.55 -6.10 50.71
N ARG A 30 20.67 -5.37 50.75
CA ARG A 30 21.94 -5.64 51.47
C ARG A 30 22.67 -6.94 51.08
N THR A 31 23.74 -6.78 50.28
CA THR A 31 25.04 -7.46 50.51
C THR A 31 26.20 -6.47 50.22
N LYS A 32 27.38 -6.68 50.82
CA LYS A 32 28.52 -5.72 50.88
C LYS A 32 29.67 -6.13 49.93
N VAL A 33 30.44 -5.16 49.41
CA VAL A 33 31.94 -5.01 49.41
C VAL A 33 32.23 -3.52 49.06
N ALA A 34 32.77 -2.66 49.94
CA ALA A 34 34.19 -2.20 50.07
C ALA A 34 34.89 -1.74 48.75
N CYS A 35 35.72 -0.68 48.66
CA CYS A 35 36.31 0.24 49.66
C CYS A 35 36.91 1.53 49.02
N LYS A 36 37.20 2.55 49.85
CA LYS A 36 38.19 3.67 49.71
C LYS A 36 37.98 4.86 48.73
N ASN A 37 37.89 6.06 49.36
CA ASN A 37 38.68 7.30 49.15
C ASN A 37 38.58 8.07 47.80
N ALA A 38 38.63 9.42 47.73
CA ALA A 38 38.94 10.45 48.73
C ALA A 38 38.23 11.82 48.48
N LYS A 39 38.28 12.69 49.50
CA LYS A 39 38.53 14.17 49.51
C LYS A 39 38.77 14.86 48.15
N ASP A 40 38.47 16.13 47.89
CA ASP A 40 38.20 17.38 48.66
C ASP A 40 37.53 18.34 47.61
N ARG A 41 36.91 19.51 47.85
CA ARG A 41 37.03 20.54 48.90
C ARG A 41 35.83 21.50 48.83
N SER A 42 35.58 22.23 49.91
CA SER A 42 34.53 23.26 50.04
C SER A 42 34.95 24.66 49.57
N ASN A 43 33.97 25.48 49.19
CA ASN A 43 33.65 26.82 49.75
C ASN A 43 32.69 27.56 48.78
N ALA A 44 31.44 27.98 49.05
CA ALA A 44 30.67 28.42 50.23
C ALA A 44 30.50 29.96 50.35
N ARG A 45 29.24 30.39 50.59
CA ARG A 45 28.75 31.73 51.00
C ARG A 45 28.56 32.78 49.87
N HIS A 46 27.54 33.66 49.88
CA HIS A 46 26.28 33.73 50.66
C HIS A 46 25.26 34.68 49.97
N LEU A 47 23.99 34.63 50.46
CA LEU A 47 22.90 35.63 50.52
C LEU A 47 23.26 37.11 50.17
N GLY A 48 22.37 37.96 49.64
CA GLY A 48 20.95 37.83 49.28
C GLY A 48 20.19 39.18 49.33
N TRP A 49 19.00 39.25 48.70
CA TRP A 49 17.89 40.22 48.91
C TRP A 49 18.00 41.71 48.43
N ALA A 50 17.33 41.97 47.30
CA ALA A 50 16.12 42.81 47.16
C ALA A 50 16.14 44.37 47.09
N ARG A 51 15.17 44.84 46.25
CA ARG A 51 14.65 46.21 46.00
C ARG A 51 15.49 47.12 45.10
N GLY A 52 14.81 47.85 44.22
CA GLY A 52 15.41 48.58 43.10
C GLY A 52 14.96 50.04 42.98
N GLY A 53 15.43 50.69 41.92
CA GLY A 53 15.12 52.05 41.50
C GLY A 53 15.61 52.29 40.07
N MET A 54 14.89 53.08 39.29
CA MET A 54 15.22 53.37 37.88
C MET A 54 16.45 54.30 37.76
N THR A 55 17.30 54.12 36.74
CA THR A 55 17.38 55.03 35.56
C THR A 55 18.60 54.77 34.65
N ALA A 56 18.29 54.52 33.36
CA ALA A 56 18.95 54.99 32.13
C ALA A 56 20.46 54.75 31.78
N ARG A 57 20.65 54.61 30.46
CA ARG A 57 21.87 54.77 29.62
C ARG A 57 22.86 53.60 29.52
N LEU A 58 22.86 52.98 28.33
CA LEU A 58 24.05 52.47 27.66
C LEU A 58 24.19 53.19 26.31
N GLY A 59 25.38 53.69 26.02
CA GLY A 59 25.68 54.52 24.84
C GLY A 59 26.20 53.72 23.65
N THR A 60 26.10 54.31 22.47
CA THR A 60 26.50 53.76 21.16
C THR A 60 27.87 54.29 20.70
N SER A 61 28.67 53.42 20.08
CA SER A 61 29.65 53.68 18.98
C SER A 61 30.60 52.47 18.87
N SER A 62 31.24 52.12 17.76
CA SER A 62 31.02 52.39 16.32
C SER A 62 31.95 51.48 15.48
N ARG A 63 31.85 51.54 14.14
CA ARG A 63 32.61 50.79 13.09
C ARG A 63 32.08 49.37 12.82
N GLY A 64 31.75 49.03 11.57
CA GLY A 64 31.63 49.86 10.36
C GLY A 64 31.00 49.06 9.22
N ALA A 65 30.04 49.65 8.50
CA ALA A 65 29.36 49.01 7.39
C ALA A 65 29.96 49.46 6.05
N VAL A 66 30.35 48.51 5.21
CA VAL A 66 30.65 48.74 3.80
C VAL A 66 29.32 48.78 3.05
N GLY A 67 29.01 49.90 2.42
CA GLY A 67 27.78 50.06 1.64
C GLY A 67 27.87 49.34 0.30
N LEU A 68 27.01 48.34 0.09
CA LEU A 68 26.70 47.78 -1.23
C LEU A 68 25.32 48.30 -1.65
N SER A 69 25.30 49.37 -2.44
CA SER A 69 24.10 49.76 -3.20
C SER A 69 23.80 48.66 -4.21
N ARG A 70 22.58 48.12 -4.19
CA ARG A 70 22.09 47.22 -5.25
C ARG A 70 21.69 48.09 -6.44
N LYS A 71 22.44 47.96 -7.55
CA LYS A 71 22.09 48.58 -8.83
C LYS A 71 20.77 48.02 -9.39
N VAL A 72 20.12 48.80 -10.26
CA VAL A 72 19.00 48.35 -11.11
C VAL A 72 19.43 47.10 -11.88
N MET A 73 18.52 46.14 -12.07
CA MET A 73 18.88 44.87 -12.71
C MET A 73 19.13 45.07 -14.21
N ARG A 74 20.38 44.90 -14.64
CA ARG A 74 20.80 45.06 -16.04
C ARG A 74 20.69 43.76 -16.80
N VAL A 75 20.00 43.78 -17.95
CA VAL A 75 19.89 42.62 -18.83
C VAL A 75 21.14 42.52 -19.71
N GLN A 76 21.83 41.39 -19.69
CA GLN A 76 22.93 41.13 -20.62
C GLN A 76 22.37 40.79 -22.01
N SER A 77 22.49 41.74 -22.94
CA SER A 77 22.26 41.61 -24.39
C SER A 77 21.00 40.87 -24.84
N VAL A 78 19.96 41.60 -25.22
CA VAL A 78 18.86 41.05 -26.03
C VAL A 78 19.38 40.79 -27.44
N ALA A 79 19.67 39.53 -27.78
CA ALA A 79 20.18 39.16 -29.09
C ALA A 79 19.14 39.50 -30.20
N GLY A 80 19.53 40.38 -31.12
CA GLY A 80 18.71 40.75 -32.30
C GLY A 80 17.96 42.08 -32.23
N PHE A 81 18.09 42.87 -31.16
CA PHE A 81 17.45 44.18 -31.05
C PHE A 81 18.43 45.32 -31.32
N ASP A 82 18.37 45.90 -32.52
CA ASP A 82 19.17 47.08 -32.92
C ASP A 82 18.50 48.37 -32.39
N ALA A 83 18.97 48.84 -31.23
CA ALA A 83 18.29 49.87 -30.47
C ALA A 83 18.84 51.27 -30.74
N GLN A 84 18.18 52.05 -31.62
CA GLN A 84 18.23 53.52 -31.51
C GLN A 84 17.13 54.36 -32.20
N SER A 85 16.14 53.80 -32.92
CA SER A 85 15.18 54.64 -33.69
C SER A 85 13.68 54.30 -33.65
N THR A 86 13.25 53.21 -33.01
CA THR A 86 11.82 52.76 -33.03
C THR A 86 11.09 52.82 -31.68
N TYR A 87 11.79 53.08 -30.56
CA TYR A 87 11.19 53.01 -29.22
C TYR A 87 10.93 54.39 -28.57
N ASP A 88 11.51 55.45 -29.14
CA ASP A 88 11.39 56.82 -28.64
C ASP A 88 9.99 57.43 -28.88
N GLU A 89 9.16 56.83 -29.75
CA GLU A 89 7.77 57.27 -29.98
C GLU A 89 6.78 56.80 -28.89
N PHE A 90 7.12 55.78 -28.09
CA PHE A 90 6.16 55.11 -27.19
C PHE A 90 6.53 55.14 -25.70
N VAL A 91 7.82 55.24 -25.37
CA VAL A 91 8.30 55.28 -23.98
C VAL A 91 9.30 56.44 -23.80
N GLY A 92 8.94 57.41 -22.97
CA GLY A 92 9.83 58.46 -22.49
C GLY A 92 10.27 58.20 -21.05
N ILE A 93 11.46 58.68 -20.69
CA ILE A 93 11.86 58.82 -19.28
C ILE A 93 12.12 60.29 -19.05
N ASP A 94 11.31 60.90 -18.19
CA ASP A 94 11.51 62.25 -17.71
C ASP A 94 12.06 62.20 -16.29
N ASN A 95 13.35 62.50 -16.17
CA ASN A 95 14.06 62.53 -14.90
C ASN A 95 14.27 63.98 -14.41
N GLU A 96 13.61 64.97 -15.03
CA GLU A 96 13.58 66.38 -14.61
C GLU A 96 12.19 66.80 -14.08
N GLU A 97 11.11 66.12 -14.47
CA GLU A 97 9.71 66.40 -14.04
C GLU A 97 9.49 66.34 -12.52
N SER A 98 10.31 65.58 -11.77
CA SER A 98 10.22 65.48 -10.31
C SER A 98 11.60 65.38 -9.66
N ASP A 99 11.85 66.11 -8.58
CA ASP A 99 13.09 66.00 -7.79
C ASP A 99 13.23 64.62 -7.09
N ASP A 100 12.11 64.01 -6.70
CA ASP A 100 12.06 62.82 -5.84
C ASP A 100 11.92 61.49 -6.60
N TYR A 101 11.44 61.51 -7.84
CA TYR A 101 11.08 60.31 -8.62
C TYR A 101 11.68 60.30 -10.03
N THR A 102 11.91 59.11 -10.57
CA THR A 102 12.11 58.92 -12.01
C THR A 102 10.72 58.74 -12.65
N VAL A 103 10.38 59.51 -13.68
CA VAL A 103 9.06 59.42 -14.34
C VAL A 103 9.20 58.65 -15.64
N ILE A 104 8.43 57.57 -15.78
CA ILE A 104 8.30 56.79 -17.03
C ILE A 104 6.98 57.21 -17.69
N ASN A 105 7.07 57.80 -18.87
CA ASN A 105 5.94 58.23 -19.69
C ASN A 105 5.68 57.18 -20.78
N ILE A 106 4.44 56.69 -20.90
CA ILE A 106 4.06 55.67 -21.88
C ILE A 106 2.90 56.19 -22.74
N GLN A 107 3.08 56.17 -24.06
CA GLN A 107 2.13 56.69 -25.05
C GLN A 107 1.67 55.58 -26.00
N VAL A 108 0.70 54.74 -25.59
CA VAL A 108 0.10 53.69 -26.43
C VAL A 108 -1.38 53.49 -26.12
N GLU A 109 -2.12 52.94 -27.09
CA GLU A 109 -3.54 52.61 -26.94
C GLU A 109 -3.76 51.54 -25.83
N SER A 110 -4.65 51.83 -24.89
CA SER A 110 -4.96 50.97 -23.75
C SER A 110 -5.51 49.59 -24.17
N LYS A 111 -4.77 48.53 -23.85
CA LYS A 111 -5.19 47.13 -24.06
C LYS A 111 -5.30 46.35 -22.73
N PRO A 112 -6.26 45.41 -22.59
CA PRO A 112 -6.36 44.57 -21.40
C PRO A 112 -5.06 43.83 -21.11
N GLY A 113 -4.52 43.98 -19.89
CA GLY A 113 -3.27 43.37 -19.45
C GLY A 113 -2.01 44.23 -19.62
N LEU A 114 -2.06 45.30 -20.43
CA LEU A 114 -0.90 46.18 -20.67
C LEU A 114 -0.34 46.80 -19.38
N LEU A 115 -1.22 47.42 -18.57
CA LEU A 115 -0.85 48.01 -17.28
C LEU A 115 -0.19 46.99 -16.33
N HIS A 116 -0.65 45.74 -16.35
CA HIS A 116 -0.09 44.68 -15.51
C HIS A 116 1.30 44.24 -16.01
N ALA A 117 1.48 44.12 -17.33
CA ALA A 117 2.77 43.78 -17.93
C ALA A 117 3.82 44.88 -17.70
N VAL A 118 3.45 46.16 -17.89
CA VAL A 118 4.31 47.33 -17.59
C VAL A 118 4.68 47.36 -16.11
N THR A 119 3.70 47.25 -15.20
CA THR A 119 3.97 47.29 -13.75
C THR A 119 4.85 46.13 -13.29
N GLY A 120 4.61 44.91 -13.82
CA GLY A 120 5.47 43.75 -13.58
C GLY A 120 6.91 43.99 -14.03
N THR A 121 7.10 44.52 -15.24
CA THR A 121 8.43 44.85 -15.78
C THR A 121 9.19 45.85 -14.92
N ILE A 122 8.50 46.87 -14.40
CA ILE A 122 9.09 47.86 -13.48
C ILE A 122 9.56 47.17 -12.18
N ILE A 123 8.75 46.26 -11.64
CA ILE A 123 9.11 45.48 -10.43
C ILE A 123 10.29 44.54 -10.70
N ASP A 124 10.30 43.84 -11.84
CA ASP A 124 11.37 42.90 -12.23
C ASP A 124 12.72 43.60 -12.46
N LEU A 125 12.71 44.85 -12.92
CA LEU A 125 13.91 45.71 -13.00
C LEU A 125 14.45 46.13 -11.61
N GLY A 126 13.68 45.89 -10.55
CA GLY A 126 14.02 46.23 -9.17
C GLY A 126 13.58 47.62 -8.74
N LEU A 127 12.47 48.12 -9.31
CA LEU A 127 11.91 49.44 -9.02
C LEU A 127 10.55 49.34 -8.33
N VAL A 128 10.22 50.35 -7.55
CA VAL A 128 8.95 50.49 -6.83
C VAL A 128 8.12 51.58 -7.51
N VAL A 129 6.92 51.24 -7.99
CA VAL A 129 5.94 52.23 -8.45
C VAL A 129 5.34 52.93 -7.23
N VAL A 130 5.64 54.22 -7.06
CA VAL A 130 5.12 55.05 -5.96
C VAL A 130 3.77 55.64 -6.33
N LYS A 131 3.59 56.02 -7.59
CA LYS A 131 2.35 56.58 -8.14
C LYS A 131 2.24 56.28 -9.63
N ALA A 132 1.01 56.11 -10.12
CA ALA A 132 0.71 56.17 -11.54
C ALA A 132 -0.37 57.24 -11.81
N GLU A 133 -0.29 57.92 -12.94
CA GLU A 133 -1.25 58.92 -13.40
C GLU A 133 -1.65 58.63 -14.84
N LYS A 134 -2.93 58.83 -15.19
CA LYS A 134 -3.40 58.75 -16.56
C LYS A 134 -3.77 60.16 -17.06
N SER A 135 -3.21 60.54 -18.20
CA SER A 135 -3.47 61.79 -18.91
C SER A 135 -4.13 61.49 -20.26
N SER A 136 -5.08 62.34 -20.66
CA SER A 136 -5.75 62.26 -21.96
C SER A 136 -5.83 63.65 -22.57
N ASP A 137 -5.07 63.86 -23.65
CA ASP A 137 -5.29 64.98 -24.58
C ASP A 137 -6.01 64.45 -25.83
N ASP A 138 -6.67 65.33 -26.59
CA ASP A 138 -7.57 65.01 -27.72
C ASP A 138 -6.93 64.20 -28.89
N THR A 139 -5.65 63.83 -28.79
CA THR A 139 -4.91 63.05 -29.79
C THR A 139 -4.14 61.83 -29.25
N ALA A 140 -4.02 61.61 -27.92
CA ALA A 140 -3.38 60.41 -27.36
C ALA A 140 -3.72 60.18 -25.86
N GLU A 141 -3.79 58.91 -25.45
CA GLU A 141 -3.74 58.51 -24.04
C GLU A 141 -2.28 58.33 -23.57
N PHE A 142 -1.98 58.79 -22.36
CA PHE A 142 -0.67 58.63 -21.72
C PHE A 142 -0.80 58.07 -20.31
N ASP A 143 -0.02 57.04 -19.99
CA ASP A 143 0.14 56.56 -18.61
C ASP A 143 1.54 56.97 -18.10
N LYS A 144 1.60 57.68 -16.97
CA LYS A 144 2.83 58.08 -16.28
C LYS A 144 3.06 57.22 -15.04
N PHE A 145 4.30 56.79 -14.80
CA PHE A 145 4.70 56.03 -13.61
C PHE A 145 5.85 56.73 -12.89
N TYR A 146 5.64 57.09 -11.63
CA TYR A 146 6.65 57.66 -10.75
C TYR A 146 7.30 56.52 -9.98
N VAL A 147 8.60 56.30 -10.20
CA VAL A 147 9.33 55.14 -9.68
C VAL A 147 10.57 55.53 -8.87
N THR A 148 10.92 54.66 -7.92
CA THR A 148 12.18 54.69 -7.16
C THR A 148 12.86 53.32 -7.20
N ASP A 149 14.12 53.24 -6.78
CA ASP A 149 14.73 51.97 -6.37
C ASP A 149 14.11 51.41 -5.07
N PHE A 150 14.52 50.21 -4.66
CA PHE A 150 14.10 49.60 -3.38
C PHE A 150 14.57 50.35 -2.12
N ASP A 151 15.53 51.27 -2.23
CA ASP A 151 15.95 52.16 -1.13
C ASP A 151 15.08 53.44 -1.05
N ASN A 152 14.04 53.56 -1.89
CA ASN A 152 13.19 54.74 -2.10
C ASN A 152 13.95 55.97 -2.64
N LYS A 153 14.93 55.76 -3.53
CA LYS A 153 15.67 56.84 -4.21
C LYS A 153 15.33 56.89 -5.69
N LYS A 154 15.37 58.11 -6.25
CA LYS A 154 15.34 58.36 -7.69
C LYS A 154 16.55 57.75 -8.39
N VAL A 155 16.35 57.21 -9.61
CA VAL A 155 17.42 56.61 -10.43
C VAL A 155 18.13 57.72 -11.21
N TYR A 156 19.46 57.75 -11.15
CA TYR A 156 20.28 58.79 -11.81
C TYR A 156 21.36 58.22 -12.77
N ASP A 157 21.57 56.91 -12.78
CA ASP A 157 22.58 56.27 -13.65
C ASP A 157 22.03 56.17 -15.09
N ASN A 158 22.68 56.84 -16.04
CA ASN A 158 22.20 56.95 -17.43
C ASN A 158 22.10 55.58 -18.15
N GLU A 159 22.90 54.59 -17.76
CA GLU A 159 22.82 53.24 -18.33
C GLU A 159 21.61 52.49 -17.73
N ASP A 160 21.35 52.66 -16.44
CA ASP A 160 20.18 52.09 -15.77
C ASP A 160 18.88 52.72 -16.32
N LEU A 161 18.85 54.04 -16.57
CA LEU A 161 17.73 54.73 -17.24
C LEU A 161 17.51 54.19 -18.67
N ALA A 162 18.58 54.01 -19.46
CA ALA A 162 18.46 53.42 -20.80
C ALA A 162 17.93 51.97 -20.75
N ASN A 163 18.39 51.17 -19.80
CA ASN A 163 17.93 49.79 -19.57
C ASN A 163 16.44 49.73 -19.19
N ILE A 164 15.95 50.64 -18.34
CA ILE A 164 14.52 50.78 -18.01
C ILE A 164 13.71 51.06 -19.28
N LYS A 165 14.14 52.03 -20.11
CA LYS A 165 13.46 52.42 -21.34
C LYS A 165 13.31 51.23 -22.30
N ILE A 166 14.40 50.50 -22.53
CA ILE A 166 14.45 49.34 -23.43
C ILE A 166 13.51 48.22 -22.95
N CYS A 167 13.57 47.86 -21.66
CA CYS A 167 12.78 46.75 -21.13
C CYS A 167 11.27 47.03 -21.14
N VAL A 168 10.87 48.26 -20.75
CA VAL A 168 9.46 48.67 -20.80
C VAL A 168 8.95 48.72 -22.24
N ALA A 169 9.73 49.26 -23.18
CA ALA A 169 9.36 49.30 -24.59
C ALA A 169 9.20 47.91 -25.22
N ALA A 170 10.11 46.97 -24.93
CA ALA A 170 10.04 45.59 -25.43
C ALA A 170 8.78 44.84 -24.94
N VAL A 171 8.34 45.11 -23.70
CA VAL A 171 7.12 44.50 -23.15
C VAL A 171 5.86 45.13 -23.73
N ILE A 172 5.86 46.45 -24.00
CA ILE A 172 4.76 47.12 -24.71
C ILE A 172 4.62 46.57 -26.13
N ASP A 173 5.71 46.45 -26.90
CA ASP A 173 5.70 45.89 -28.25
C ASP A 173 5.11 44.46 -28.28
N LYS A 174 5.52 43.61 -27.33
CA LYS A 174 4.99 42.26 -27.15
C LYS A 174 3.48 42.21 -26.84
N VAL A 175 2.94 43.20 -26.12
CA VAL A 175 1.50 43.27 -25.76
C VAL A 175 0.67 43.95 -26.86
N VAL A 176 1.24 44.93 -27.56
CA VAL A 176 0.53 45.71 -28.58
C VAL A 176 0.58 45.03 -29.97
N GLY A 177 1.68 44.35 -30.30
CA GLY A 177 2.02 43.92 -31.66
C GLY A 177 1.55 42.52 -32.12
N SER A 178 1.06 41.63 -31.25
CA SER A 178 0.78 40.23 -31.65
C SER A 178 -0.71 39.86 -31.75
N SER A 179 -1.18 39.59 -32.97
CA SER A 179 -2.46 38.93 -33.27
C SER A 179 -2.32 37.39 -33.32
N LEU A 180 -1.86 36.77 -32.22
CA LEU A 180 -1.85 35.30 -32.03
C LEU A 180 -2.20 34.94 -30.57
N PRO A 181 -2.96 33.86 -30.33
CA PRO A 181 -3.39 33.49 -28.97
C PRO A 181 -2.32 32.68 -28.24
N VAL A 182 -1.92 33.12 -27.04
CA VAL A 182 -1.01 32.37 -26.14
C VAL A 182 -1.63 32.23 -24.75
N ARG A 183 -1.52 31.02 -24.18
CA ARG A 183 -2.00 30.64 -22.84
C ARG A 183 -1.11 31.21 -21.72
N PRO A 184 -1.58 31.26 -20.46
CA PRO A 184 -0.73 31.62 -19.33
C PRO A 184 0.45 30.64 -19.18
N LEU A 185 1.64 31.16 -18.91
CA LEU A 185 2.82 30.37 -18.60
C LEU A 185 2.78 29.91 -17.14
N THR A 186 2.57 28.62 -16.93
CA THR A 186 3.12 27.90 -15.77
C THR A 186 4.57 27.50 -16.08
N GLU A 187 5.38 27.32 -15.04
CA GLU A 187 6.84 27.21 -15.12
C GLU A 187 7.40 26.12 -16.06
N HIS A 188 8.67 26.31 -16.42
CA HIS A 188 9.44 25.57 -17.43
C HIS A 188 9.02 25.78 -18.89
N ASN A 189 9.41 26.95 -19.42
CA ASN A 189 10.25 27.04 -20.62
C ASN A 189 10.73 28.48 -20.82
N VAL A 190 11.84 28.84 -20.17
CA VAL A 190 12.68 29.90 -20.72
C VAL A 190 13.38 29.27 -21.91
N VAL A 191 12.89 29.56 -23.11
CA VAL A 191 13.71 29.39 -24.32
C VAL A 191 14.69 30.56 -24.28
N GLU A 192 15.78 30.36 -23.53
CA GLU A 192 17.00 31.13 -23.78
C GLU A 192 17.32 30.96 -25.26
N ALA A 193 17.83 32.00 -25.91
CA ALA A 193 18.43 31.83 -27.23
C ALA A 193 19.66 30.92 -27.01
N VAL A 194 19.45 29.62 -27.22
CA VAL A 194 20.46 28.59 -26.96
C VAL A 194 21.60 28.85 -27.94
N ASP A 195 22.63 29.51 -27.43
CA ASP A 195 23.93 29.60 -28.10
C ASP A 195 24.37 28.15 -28.34
N GLU A 196 24.32 27.73 -29.61
CA GLU A 196 24.61 26.35 -29.98
C GLU A 196 26.02 25.93 -29.56
N GLU A 197 26.96 26.88 -29.45
CA GLU A 197 28.33 26.62 -29.00
C GLU A 197 28.37 26.45 -27.48
N ALA A 198 27.61 27.26 -26.73
CA ALA A 198 27.44 27.07 -25.28
C ALA A 198 26.70 25.77 -24.92
N GLU A 199 25.68 25.35 -25.69
CA GLU A 199 24.93 24.11 -25.45
C GLU A 199 25.72 22.87 -25.92
N LYS A 200 26.52 22.97 -26.99
CA LYS A 200 27.49 21.92 -27.36
C LYS A 200 28.58 21.78 -26.30
N GLU A 201 29.12 22.88 -25.77
CA GLU A 201 30.11 22.85 -24.68
C GLU A 201 29.49 22.38 -23.35
N ARG A 202 28.24 22.74 -23.06
CA ARG A 202 27.48 22.23 -21.89
C ARG A 202 27.19 20.74 -22.02
N THR A 203 26.84 20.29 -23.23
CA THR A 203 26.66 18.86 -23.54
C THR A 203 27.98 18.13 -23.35
N ARG A 204 29.09 18.60 -23.94
CA ARG A 204 30.44 18.04 -23.78
C ARG A 204 30.94 18.04 -22.33
N ARG A 205 30.61 19.05 -21.53
CA ARG A 205 30.91 19.06 -20.08
C ARG A 205 30.00 18.10 -19.31
N SER A 206 28.75 17.91 -19.75
CA SER A 206 27.83 16.93 -19.18
C SER A 206 28.19 15.49 -19.55
N GLU A 207 28.90 15.23 -20.65
CA GLU A 207 29.44 13.90 -20.98
C GLU A 207 30.31 13.37 -19.83
N VAL A 208 31.10 14.22 -19.16
CA VAL A 208 31.87 13.80 -17.97
C VAL A 208 30.95 13.33 -16.83
N LEU A 209 29.85 14.03 -16.58
CA LEU A 209 28.85 13.61 -15.59
C LEU A 209 28.19 12.29 -15.99
N TYR A 210 27.75 12.16 -17.24
CA TYR A 210 27.09 10.95 -17.71
C TYR A 210 28.04 9.75 -17.76
N ASN A 211 29.29 9.92 -18.19
CA ASN A 211 30.31 8.85 -18.19
C ASN A 211 30.63 8.38 -16.76
N LEU A 212 30.64 9.27 -15.77
CA LEU A 212 30.77 8.90 -14.35
C LEU A 212 29.52 8.21 -13.78
N MET A 213 28.37 8.32 -14.44
CA MET A 213 27.12 7.66 -14.08
C MET A 213 26.83 6.39 -14.91
N ASP A 214 27.55 6.14 -16.00
CA ASP A 214 27.29 5.02 -16.93
C ASP A 214 27.85 3.67 -16.41
N THR A 215 28.74 3.72 -15.42
CA THR A 215 29.27 2.52 -14.75
C THR A 215 28.40 2.06 -13.59
N TYR A 216 27.81 0.87 -13.73
CA TYR A 216 27.12 0.16 -12.65
C TYR A 216 28.04 -0.19 -11.48
N LEU A 217 27.49 -0.23 -10.27
CA LEU A 217 28.14 -0.75 -9.07
C LEU A 217 28.57 -2.22 -9.27
N LYS A 218 29.85 -2.50 -9.02
CA LYS A 218 30.39 -3.86 -9.10
C LYS A 218 29.78 -4.77 -8.03
N ASN A 219 29.57 -6.03 -8.39
CA ASN A 219 28.89 -7.04 -7.58
C ASN A 219 29.83 -8.03 -6.89
N ASP A 220 31.15 -7.81 -6.96
CA ASP A 220 32.11 -8.59 -6.18
C ASP A 220 32.03 -8.28 -4.68
N ILE A 221 32.55 -9.22 -3.87
CA ILE A 221 32.51 -9.20 -2.41
C ILE A 221 33.08 -7.89 -1.84
N HIS A 222 34.26 -7.47 -2.31
CA HIS A 222 34.94 -6.27 -1.83
C HIS A 222 34.17 -4.98 -2.17
N SER A 223 33.58 -4.90 -3.36
CA SER A 223 32.73 -3.78 -3.77
C SER A 223 31.42 -3.72 -2.98
N ILE A 224 30.84 -4.87 -2.62
CA ILE A 224 29.68 -4.94 -1.70
C ILE A 224 30.08 -4.47 -0.30
N GLN A 225 31.17 -4.98 0.26
CA GLN A 225 31.69 -4.57 1.57
C GLN A 225 31.94 -3.05 1.64
N SER A 226 32.60 -2.51 0.62
CA SER A 226 32.89 -1.08 0.49
C SER A 226 31.59 -0.24 0.46
N SER A 227 30.57 -0.70 -0.28
CA SER A 227 29.25 -0.07 -0.33
C SER A 227 28.54 -0.10 1.03
N ILE A 228 28.55 -1.23 1.75
CA ILE A 228 27.98 -1.35 3.10
C ILE A 228 28.68 -0.38 4.08
N VAL A 229 30.01 -0.40 4.14
CA VAL A 229 30.79 0.47 5.06
C VAL A 229 30.60 1.96 4.72
N ASN A 230 30.49 2.31 3.44
CA ASN A 230 30.17 3.67 3.01
C ASN A 230 28.79 4.12 3.51
N HIS A 231 27.76 3.28 3.50
CA HIS A 231 26.46 3.65 4.08
C HIS A 231 26.52 3.79 5.61
N VAL A 232 27.28 2.96 6.32
CA VAL A 232 27.48 3.11 7.78
C VAL A 232 28.07 4.48 8.10
N GLU A 233 29.17 4.87 7.45
CA GLU A 233 29.88 6.12 7.76
C GLU A 233 29.15 7.36 7.20
N TYR A 234 28.64 7.33 5.97
CA TYR A 234 28.14 8.53 5.27
C TYR A 234 26.61 8.65 5.21
N THR A 235 25.84 7.56 5.22
CA THR A 235 24.37 7.62 5.13
C THR A 235 23.69 7.54 6.50
N ILE A 236 24.13 6.61 7.36
CA ILE A 236 23.61 6.43 8.73
C ILE A 236 24.37 7.33 9.72
N ALA A 237 25.49 7.91 9.29
CA ALA A 237 26.38 8.76 10.10
C ALA A 237 26.80 8.08 11.41
N ARG A 238 27.29 6.84 11.30
CA ARG A 238 27.83 6.06 12.42
C ARG A 238 29.33 6.00 12.41
N SER A 239 29.86 5.67 13.58
CA SER A 239 31.29 5.58 13.80
C SER A 239 31.82 4.27 13.23
N ARG A 240 32.80 4.34 12.32
CA ARG A 240 33.67 3.19 11.96
C ARG A 240 34.24 2.37 13.13
N TYR A 241 34.22 2.90 14.36
CA TYR A 241 34.66 2.19 15.56
C TYR A 241 33.55 1.44 16.31
N ARG A 242 32.26 1.68 15.98
CA ARG A 242 31.10 1.00 16.60
C ARG A 242 29.81 1.23 15.80
N PHE A 243 29.22 0.13 15.32
CA PHE A 243 27.85 0.05 14.85
C PHE A 243 27.24 -1.32 15.21
N ASP A 244 25.92 -1.42 15.32
CA ASP A 244 25.21 -2.65 15.73
C ASP A 244 24.52 -3.38 14.57
N ASP A 245 23.85 -4.51 14.85
CA ASP A 245 23.12 -5.29 13.83
C ASP A 245 22.04 -4.49 13.10
N PHE A 246 21.38 -3.53 13.76
CA PHE A 246 20.32 -2.75 13.13
C PHE A 246 20.91 -1.74 12.15
N GLU A 247 22.02 -1.12 12.51
CA GLU A 247 22.78 -0.20 11.67
C GLU A 247 23.45 -0.95 10.50
N ALA A 248 23.99 -2.15 10.74
CA ALA A 248 24.49 -3.04 9.69
C ALA A 248 23.37 -3.50 8.73
N TYR A 249 22.18 -3.84 9.26
CA TYR A 249 21.00 -4.12 8.44
C TYR A 249 20.64 -2.92 7.54
N GLN A 250 20.53 -1.72 8.10
CA GLN A 250 20.19 -0.52 7.32
C GLN A 250 21.24 -0.28 6.22
N ALA A 251 22.53 -0.39 6.53
CA ALA A 251 23.60 -0.21 5.55
C ALA A 251 23.57 -1.25 4.43
N THR A 252 23.24 -2.50 4.78
CA THR A 252 23.06 -3.60 3.81
C THR A 252 21.85 -3.34 2.92
N ALA A 253 20.71 -2.93 3.49
CA ALA A 253 19.51 -2.62 2.72
C ALA A 253 19.73 -1.45 1.74
N LEU A 254 20.45 -0.40 2.17
CA LEU A 254 20.84 0.71 1.31
C LEU A 254 21.78 0.24 0.18
N SER A 255 22.78 -0.59 0.49
CA SER A 255 23.71 -1.17 -0.49
C SER A 255 23.00 -2.00 -1.58
N VAL A 256 21.97 -2.76 -1.19
CA VAL A 256 21.11 -3.51 -2.14
C VAL A 256 20.21 -2.54 -2.92
N ARG A 257 19.65 -1.52 -2.27
CA ARG A 257 18.80 -0.52 -2.93
C ARG A 257 19.54 0.24 -4.02
N ASP A 258 20.80 0.61 -3.82
CA ASP A 258 21.52 1.39 -4.83
C ASP A 258 21.64 0.63 -6.17
N ARG A 259 21.87 -0.70 -6.12
CA ARG A 259 21.81 -1.60 -7.29
C ARG A 259 20.39 -1.75 -7.87
N LEU A 260 19.35 -1.73 -7.02
CA LEU A 260 17.96 -1.65 -7.49
C LEU A 260 17.67 -0.32 -8.20
N ILE A 261 18.26 0.80 -7.77
CA ILE A 261 18.04 2.13 -8.34
C ILE A 261 18.62 2.20 -9.76
N GLU A 262 19.82 1.68 -10.00
CA GLU A 262 20.42 1.58 -11.34
C GLU A 262 19.46 0.85 -12.30
N SER A 263 19.05 -0.36 -11.92
CA SER A 263 18.16 -1.19 -12.74
C SER A 263 16.74 -0.61 -12.88
N TRP A 264 16.22 0.07 -11.84
CA TRP A 264 14.92 0.74 -11.88
C TRP A 264 14.96 1.94 -12.82
N ASN A 265 16.00 2.78 -12.76
CA ASN A 265 16.18 3.95 -13.63
C ASN A 265 16.19 3.51 -15.10
N ASP A 266 16.99 2.50 -15.44
CA ASP A 266 17.07 1.97 -16.79
C ASP A 266 15.79 1.29 -17.25
N THR A 267 15.08 0.58 -16.36
CA THR A 267 13.76 0.03 -16.67
C THR A 267 12.76 1.13 -16.99
N GLN A 268 12.72 2.21 -16.19
CA GLN A 268 11.81 3.33 -16.42
C GLN A 268 12.18 4.15 -17.66
N ARG A 269 13.47 4.29 -17.96
CA ARG A 269 13.99 4.88 -19.21
C ARG A 269 13.59 4.04 -20.41
N HIS A 270 13.86 2.74 -20.38
CA HIS A 270 13.51 1.80 -21.46
C HIS A 270 12.00 1.82 -21.74
N PHE A 271 11.15 1.78 -20.71
CA PHE A 271 9.71 1.90 -20.89
C PHE A 271 9.25 3.29 -21.38
N ARG A 272 10.04 4.36 -21.18
CA ARG A 272 9.74 5.68 -21.74
C ARG A 272 10.09 5.73 -23.22
N GLU A 273 11.25 5.19 -23.61
CA GLU A 273 11.74 5.15 -24.99
C GLU A 273 10.93 4.19 -25.88
N LYS A 274 10.48 3.04 -25.34
CA LYS A 274 9.67 2.05 -26.06
C LYS A 274 8.16 2.34 -26.08
N ASP A 275 7.69 3.22 -25.19
CA ASP A 275 6.27 3.57 -25.01
C ASP A 275 5.29 2.36 -25.11
N PRO A 276 5.51 1.27 -24.34
CA PRO A 276 4.63 0.10 -24.39
C PRO A 276 3.33 0.38 -23.64
N LYS A 277 2.29 -0.41 -23.92
CA LYS A 277 1.07 -0.43 -23.09
C LYS A 277 1.43 -0.82 -21.66
N ARG A 278 1.05 -0.01 -20.67
CA ARG A 278 1.42 -0.23 -19.26
C ARG A 278 0.24 -0.71 -18.42
N ILE A 279 0.54 -1.61 -17.48
CA ILE A 279 -0.41 -2.13 -16.49
C ILE A 279 -0.31 -1.28 -15.21
N TYR A 280 -1.45 -0.90 -14.65
CA TYR A 280 -1.56 -0.19 -13.40
C TYR A 280 -2.50 -0.95 -12.47
N TYR A 281 -1.93 -1.54 -11.43
CA TYR A 281 -2.65 -2.37 -10.47
C TYR A 281 -2.98 -1.56 -9.22
N LEU A 282 -4.25 -1.16 -9.08
CA LEU A 282 -4.71 -0.32 -7.97
C LEU A 282 -5.20 -1.22 -6.83
N SER A 283 -4.63 -1.07 -5.64
CA SER A 283 -5.10 -1.79 -4.45
C SER A 283 -4.93 -1.01 -3.16
N MET A 284 -5.89 -1.18 -2.25
CA MET A 284 -5.84 -0.61 -0.90
C MET A 284 -4.82 -1.30 0.00
N GLU A 285 -4.29 -2.47 -0.37
CA GLU A 285 -3.30 -3.19 0.43
C GLU A 285 -2.25 -3.93 -0.40
N PHE A 286 -1.01 -3.95 0.09
CA PHE A 286 0.12 -4.72 -0.43
C PHE A 286 0.88 -5.36 0.74
N LEU A 287 0.76 -6.68 0.92
CA LEU A 287 1.57 -7.42 1.91
C LEU A 287 2.90 -7.84 1.28
N THR A 288 3.81 -6.89 1.06
CA THR A 288 5.15 -7.17 0.52
C THR A 288 5.96 -8.08 1.44
N GLY A 289 5.88 -7.83 2.75
CA GLY A 289 6.72 -8.47 3.78
C GLY A 289 8.08 -7.79 3.91
N ARG A 290 9.08 -8.52 4.40
CA ARG A 290 10.49 -8.09 4.36
C ARG A 290 11.03 -8.11 2.93
N ALA A 291 11.85 -7.13 2.57
CA ALA A 291 12.38 -6.94 1.22
C ALA A 291 13.86 -7.38 1.08
N LEU A 292 14.69 -7.33 2.13
CA LEU A 292 16.16 -7.54 2.00
C LEU A 292 16.53 -8.82 1.25
N LEU A 293 16.03 -9.96 1.76
CA LEU A 293 16.36 -11.28 1.22
C LEU A 293 15.74 -11.50 -0.17
N ASN A 294 14.52 -10.98 -0.40
CA ASN A 294 13.85 -11.06 -1.70
C ASN A 294 14.57 -10.23 -2.77
N SER A 295 15.06 -9.04 -2.42
CA SER A 295 15.78 -8.16 -3.33
C SER A 295 17.15 -8.74 -3.69
N ALA A 296 17.92 -9.18 -2.69
CA ALA A 296 19.22 -9.83 -2.94
C ALA A 296 19.08 -11.15 -3.72
N TYR A 297 18.01 -11.92 -3.48
CA TYR A 297 17.73 -13.16 -4.22
C TYR A 297 17.32 -12.90 -5.67
N ASN A 298 16.35 -12.01 -5.93
CA ASN A 298 15.88 -11.73 -7.29
C ASN A 298 16.97 -11.09 -8.17
N LEU A 299 17.88 -10.29 -7.58
CA LEU A 299 19.07 -9.75 -8.25
C LEU A 299 20.19 -10.78 -8.50
N GLY A 300 20.08 -12.02 -7.98
CA GLY A 300 21.15 -13.03 -8.08
C GLY A 300 22.38 -12.73 -7.21
N LEU A 301 22.26 -11.87 -6.20
CA LEU A 301 23.37 -11.39 -5.36
C LEU A 301 23.36 -11.95 -3.93
N LYS A 302 22.38 -12.78 -3.57
CA LYS A 302 22.22 -13.35 -2.22
C LYS A 302 23.53 -13.91 -1.68
N ASP A 303 24.24 -14.71 -2.46
CA ASP A 303 25.40 -15.44 -1.98
C ASP A 303 26.61 -14.49 -1.80
N ASN A 304 26.84 -13.58 -2.75
CA ASN A 304 27.83 -12.51 -2.65
C ASN A 304 27.61 -11.62 -1.41
N TYR A 305 26.35 -11.24 -1.11
CA TYR A 305 26.02 -10.50 0.12
C TYR A 305 26.20 -11.36 1.38
N THR A 306 25.91 -12.66 1.31
CA THR A 306 26.07 -13.58 2.45
C THR A 306 27.55 -13.72 2.83
N GLU A 307 28.43 -13.89 1.83
CA GLU A 307 29.88 -13.97 2.01
C GLU A 307 30.49 -12.63 2.44
N ALA A 308 30.12 -11.53 1.78
CA ALA A 308 30.55 -10.18 2.14
C ALA A 308 30.22 -9.82 3.60
N LEU A 309 29.02 -10.17 4.07
CA LEU A 309 28.62 -9.96 5.47
C LEU A 309 29.37 -10.87 6.43
N ALA A 310 29.59 -12.15 6.07
CA ALA A 310 30.33 -13.09 6.92
C ALA A 310 31.77 -12.62 7.16
N GLU A 311 32.46 -12.12 6.13
CA GLU A 311 33.79 -11.51 6.24
C GLU A 311 33.79 -10.22 7.08
N LEU A 312 32.71 -9.44 7.05
CA LEU A 312 32.49 -8.28 7.93
C LEU A 312 32.06 -8.66 9.37
N GLY A 313 31.91 -9.96 9.67
CA GLY A 313 31.52 -10.45 11.00
C GLY A 313 30.02 -10.50 11.28
N TYR A 314 29.16 -10.36 10.25
CA TYR A 314 27.70 -10.38 10.36
C TYR A 314 27.09 -11.63 9.72
N ASN A 315 25.90 -12.01 10.18
CA ASN A 315 25.11 -13.08 9.59
C ASN A 315 23.86 -12.50 8.90
N MET A 316 23.68 -12.82 7.61
CA MET A 316 22.58 -12.29 6.78
C MET A 316 21.18 -12.58 7.33
N GLU A 317 20.96 -13.75 7.94
CA GLU A 317 19.68 -14.10 8.55
C GLU A 317 19.40 -13.27 9.81
N ILE A 318 20.42 -13.02 10.63
CA ILE A 318 20.32 -12.16 11.82
C ILE A 318 20.03 -10.70 11.41
N LEU A 319 20.69 -10.18 10.38
CA LEU A 319 20.42 -8.83 9.88
C LEU A 319 18.99 -8.70 9.32
N ALA A 320 18.54 -9.69 8.55
CA ALA A 320 17.18 -9.68 8.02
C ALA A 320 16.08 -9.89 9.08
N GLN A 321 16.41 -10.35 10.30
CA GLN A 321 15.48 -10.33 11.44
C GLN A 321 15.33 -8.93 12.07
N LYS A 322 16.20 -7.97 11.72
CA LYS A 322 16.10 -6.56 12.15
C LYS A 322 15.12 -5.76 11.27
N GLU A 323 14.89 -6.22 10.05
CA GLU A 323 13.90 -5.67 9.13
C GLU A 323 12.47 -5.87 9.67
N ARG A 324 11.64 -4.83 9.56
CA ARG A 324 10.20 -4.89 9.83
C ARG A 324 9.45 -5.23 8.54
N ASP A 325 8.45 -6.11 8.62
CA ASP A 325 7.45 -6.24 7.55
C ASP A 325 6.86 -4.86 7.24
N ALA A 326 6.77 -4.49 5.96
CA ALA A 326 6.08 -3.26 5.59
C ALA A 326 4.58 -3.40 5.87
N ALA A 327 4.04 -2.55 6.76
CA ALA A 327 2.66 -2.63 7.24
C ALA A 327 1.65 -2.05 6.21
N LEU A 328 1.85 -2.34 4.93
CA LEU A 328 1.10 -1.82 3.79
C LEU A 328 -0.13 -2.66 3.43
N GLY A 329 -0.44 -3.72 4.20
CA GLY A 329 -1.56 -4.63 3.96
C GLY A 329 -1.93 -5.48 5.17
N ASN A 330 -2.94 -6.33 5.00
CA ASN A 330 -3.46 -7.23 6.04
C ASN A 330 -3.89 -8.61 5.52
N GLY A 331 -4.58 -8.66 4.37
CA GLY A 331 -5.29 -9.84 3.89
C GLY A 331 -4.62 -10.63 2.76
N GLY A 332 -5.29 -11.71 2.35
CA GLY A 332 -4.96 -12.45 1.13
C GLY A 332 -4.99 -11.56 -0.12
N LEU A 333 -5.88 -10.57 -0.16
CA LEU A 333 -5.98 -9.55 -1.21
C LEU A 333 -4.66 -8.80 -1.40
N GLY A 334 -4.09 -8.25 -0.32
CA GLY A 334 -2.80 -7.56 -0.38
C GLY A 334 -1.61 -8.47 -0.63
N ARG A 335 -1.68 -9.75 -0.21
CA ARG A 335 -0.61 -10.71 -0.51
C ARG A 335 -0.63 -11.19 -1.95
N LEU A 336 -1.82 -11.30 -2.56
CA LEU A 336 -1.98 -11.55 -3.99
C LEU A 336 -1.37 -10.41 -4.80
N ALA A 337 -1.72 -9.16 -4.48
CA ALA A 337 -1.14 -7.97 -5.12
C ALA A 337 0.40 -7.96 -5.07
N ALA A 338 1.00 -8.31 -3.92
CA ALA A 338 2.44 -8.43 -3.79
C ALA A 338 3.05 -9.62 -4.56
N CYS A 339 2.36 -10.75 -4.71
CA CYS A 339 2.80 -11.85 -5.59
C CYS A 339 2.70 -11.47 -7.08
N PHE A 340 1.67 -10.70 -7.45
CA PHE A 340 1.46 -10.22 -8.81
C PHE A 340 2.57 -9.26 -9.25
N LEU A 341 3.00 -8.32 -8.40
CA LEU A 341 4.13 -7.43 -8.73
C LEU A 341 5.44 -8.20 -8.98
N ASP A 342 5.79 -9.16 -8.10
CA ASP A 342 6.96 -10.02 -8.28
C ASP A 342 6.91 -10.84 -9.59
N SER A 343 5.71 -11.28 -9.98
CA SER A 343 5.48 -12.02 -11.23
C SER A 343 5.52 -11.12 -12.47
N MET A 344 4.92 -9.92 -12.40
CA MET A 344 4.98 -8.92 -13.46
C MET A 344 6.42 -8.49 -13.75
N ALA A 345 7.23 -8.31 -12.69
CA ALA A 345 8.64 -7.97 -12.81
C ALA A 345 9.42 -9.10 -13.50
N THR A 346 9.28 -10.33 -13.00
CA THR A 346 9.92 -11.55 -13.52
C THR A 346 9.54 -11.82 -14.98
N LEU A 347 8.27 -11.64 -15.35
CA LEU A 347 7.76 -11.80 -16.71
C LEU A 347 8.05 -10.59 -17.63
N ASN A 348 8.86 -9.63 -17.18
CA ASN A 348 9.26 -8.43 -17.93
C ASN A 348 8.08 -7.54 -18.36
N LEU A 349 6.95 -7.60 -17.68
CA LEU A 349 5.77 -6.81 -18.03
C LEU A 349 5.94 -5.35 -17.58
N PRO A 350 5.58 -4.35 -18.42
CA PRO A 350 5.61 -2.94 -18.05
C PRO A 350 4.45 -2.59 -17.10
N ALA A 351 4.58 -2.97 -15.83
CA ALA A 351 3.53 -2.88 -14.82
C ALA A 351 3.97 -2.09 -13.59
N TRP A 352 3.06 -1.33 -12.98
CA TRP A 352 3.25 -0.65 -11.70
C TRP A 352 2.10 -0.97 -10.73
N GLY A 353 2.42 -1.14 -9.45
CA GLY A 353 1.42 -1.15 -8.37
C GLY A 353 1.19 0.27 -7.82
N TYR A 354 -0.04 0.57 -7.42
CA TYR A 354 -0.39 1.83 -6.75
C TYR A 354 -1.19 1.57 -5.47
N GLY A 355 -0.75 2.15 -4.35
CA GLY A 355 -1.37 2.02 -3.02
C GLY A 355 -1.15 3.24 -2.12
N ILE A 356 -1.51 3.14 -0.85
CA ILE A 356 -1.32 4.19 0.18
C ILE A 356 -0.15 3.80 1.09
N ARG A 357 0.67 4.78 1.49
CA ARG A 357 1.79 4.61 2.41
C ARG A 357 1.29 4.65 3.87
N TYR A 358 0.73 3.55 4.37
CA TYR A 358 0.16 3.52 5.72
C TYR A 358 1.23 3.66 6.82
N GLN A 359 1.09 4.69 7.66
CA GLN A 359 2.04 4.97 8.75
C GLN A 359 2.05 3.87 9.83
N TYR A 360 0.89 3.30 10.16
CA TYR A 360 0.72 2.36 11.27
C TYR A 360 0.10 1.01 10.87
N GLY A 361 -0.10 0.78 9.57
CA GLY A 361 -0.80 -0.37 9.00
C GLY A 361 -2.22 -0.55 9.52
N MET A 362 -2.68 -1.81 9.65
CA MET A 362 -3.97 -2.09 10.27
C MET A 362 -3.84 -2.05 11.81
N PHE A 363 -3.01 -2.94 12.36
CA PHE A 363 -2.48 -2.92 13.72
C PHE A 363 -1.46 -4.05 13.90
N ARG A 364 -0.55 -3.87 14.86
CA ARG A 364 0.26 -4.92 15.45
C ARG A 364 -0.54 -5.65 16.53
N GLN A 365 -0.59 -6.98 16.46
CA GLN A 365 -1.31 -7.79 17.43
C GLN A 365 -0.40 -8.11 18.61
N THR A 366 -0.90 -7.95 19.83
CA THR A 366 -0.29 -8.55 21.03
C THR A 366 -1.33 -9.37 21.78
N LEU A 367 -0.88 -10.33 22.60
CA LEU A 367 -1.75 -11.08 23.50
C LEU A 367 -1.46 -10.67 24.95
N SER A 368 -2.53 -10.39 25.69
CA SER A 368 -2.50 -10.08 27.12
C SER A 368 -3.57 -10.93 27.79
N GLU A 369 -3.17 -11.85 28.68
CA GLU A 369 -4.07 -12.83 29.33
C GLU A 369 -4.92 -13.65 28.32
N GLY A 370 -4.38 -13.92 27.13
CA GLY A 370 -5.06 -14.60 26.02
C GLY A 370 -6.04 -13.72 25.22
N PHE A 371 -6.22 -12.45 25.58
CA PHE A 371 -6.99 -11.48 24.78
C PHE A 371 -6.12 -10.82 23.71
N GLN A 372 -6.65 -10.67 22.50
CA GLN A 372 -6.07 -9.77 21.50
C GLN A 372 -6.08 -8.33 22.01
N ARG A 373 -4.94 -7.65 21.87
CA ARG A 373 -4.78 -6.20 22.00
C ARG A 373 -4.17 -5.64 20.72
N GLU A 374 -4.77 -4.56 20.22
CA GLU A 374 -4.28 -3.81 19.07
C GLU A 374 -3.28 -2.72 19.52
N ALA A 375 -2.15 -2.61 18.83
CA ALA A 375 -1.22 -1.51 18.94
C ALA A 375 -0.88 -0.98 17.53
N PRO A 376 -0.49 0.30 17.35
CA PRO A 376 0.02 0.79 16.06
C PRO A 376 1.27 0.01 15.63
N ASP A 377 1.41 -0.26 14.32
CA ASP A 377 2.61 -0.91 13.79
C ASP A 377 3.66 0.14 13.39
N TYR A 378 4.64 0.35 14.26
CA TYR A 378 5.66 1.41 14.14
C TYR A 378 6.79 1.06 13.15
N TRP A 379 6.45 0.53 11.97
CA TRP A 379 7.42 0.05 10.98
C TRP A 379 8.28 1.18 10.38
N LEU A 380 7.78 2.41 10.36
CA LEU A 380 8.45 3.60 9.81
C LEU A 380 9.20 4.47 10.84
N ASN A 381 9.28 4.06 12.12
CA ASN A 381 9.89 4.88 13.18
C ASN A 381 11.37 5.26 12.94
N PHE A 382 12.08 4.50 12.11
CA PHE A 382 13.48 4.75 11.74
C PHE A 382 13.63 4.97 10.22
N GLY A 383 12.54 5.43 9.57
CA GLY A 383 12.38 5.40 8.12
C GLY A 383 12.25 3.98 7.57
N ASN A 384 12.19 3.88 6.25
CA ASN A 384 12.29 2.62 5.51
C ASN A 384 13.45 2.74 4.51
N PRO A 385 14.48 1.87 4.56
CA PRO A 385 15.62 1.99 3.64
C PRO A 385 15.25 1.73 2.18
N TRP A 386 14.12 1.05 1.90
CA TRP A 386 13.71 0.63 0.55
C TRP A 386 12.95 1.67 -0.26
N GLU A 387 12.37 2.68 0.38
CA GLU A 387 11.54 3.68 -0.30
C GLU A 387 12.37 4.87 -0.81
N ILE A 388 11.90 5.46 -1.89
CA ILE A 388 12.49 6.64 -2.52
C ILE A 388 11.40 7.71 -2.62
N VAL A 389 11.47 8.71 -1.74
CA VAL A 389 10.54 9.85 -1.78
C VAL A 389 10.72 10.65 -3.07
N ARG A 390 9.60 11.10 -3.65
CA ARG A 390 9.56 11.92 -4.88
C ARG A 390 8.79 13.22 -4.63
N PRO A 391 9.37 14.22 -3.93
CA PRO A 391 8.66 15.48 -3.61
C PRO A 391 8.18 16.25 -4.86
N ASN A 392 8.88 16.06 -5.98
CA ASN A 392 8.52 16.60 -7.31
C ASN A 392 7.37 15.84 -8.00
N VAL A 393 6.81 14.81 -7.37
CA VAL A 393 5.64 14.05 -7.83
C VAL A 393 4.59 14.13 -6.72
N THR A 394 3.94 15.27 -6.69
CA THR A 394 2.91 15.64 -5.71
C THR A 394 1.66 16.09 -6.46
N TYR A 395 0.48 15.66 -6.01
CA TYR A 395 -0.79 15.98 -6.66
C TYR A 395 -1.85 16.48 -5.67
N PRO A 396 -2.61 17.52 -6.02
CA PRO A 396 -3.70 18.03 -5.20
C PRO A 396 -4.90 17.09 -5.26
N ILE A 397 -5.43 16.73 -4.10
CA ILE A 397 -6.61 15.89 -3.91
C ILE A 397 -7.68 16.71 -3.21
N LYS A 398 -8.86 16.77 -3.83
CA LYS A 398 -9.98 17.62 -3.41
C LYS A 398 -11.01 16.81 -2.62
N PHE A 399 -11.66 17.45 -1.65
CA PHE A 399 -12.84 16.92 -0.95
C PHE A 399 -13.88 18.03 -0.72
N TYR A 400 -15.14 17.63 -0.54
CA TYR A 400 -16.30 18.49 -0.29
C TYR A 400 -16.47 19.62 -1.32
N GLY A 401 -17.09 20.73 -0.91
CA GLY A 401 -17.27 21.92 -1.73
C GLY A 401 -18.48 21.80 -2.66
N HIS A 402 -18.39 22.37 -3.86
CA HIS A 402 -19.51 22.43 -4.79
C HIS A 402 -19.05 22.46 -6.25
N VAL A 403 -19.97 22.18 -7.17
CA VAL A 403 -19.73 22.28 -8.62
C VAL A 403 -20.34 23.56 -9.15
N SER A 404 -19.52 24.40 -9.78
CA SER A 404 -19.99 25.54 -10.57
C SER A 404 -20.06 25.16 -12.05
N VAL A 405 -21.05 25.68 -12.77
CA VAL A 405 -21.25 25.45 -14.21
C VAL A 405 -21.02 26.77 -14.93
N HIS A 406 -20.18 26.74 -15.96
CA HIS A 406 -19.83 27.88 -16.80
C HIS A 406 -20.13 27.53 -18.25
N GLU A 407 -20.56 28.49 -19.08
CA GLU A 407 -20.58 28.27 -20.52
C GLU A 407 -19.30 28.82 -21.16
N VAL A 408 -18.63 27.97 -21.94
CA VAL A 408 -17.46 28.35 -22.75
C VAL A 408 -17.68 27.82 -24.15
N ASN A 409 -17.70 28.72 -25.14
CA ASN A 409 -17.91 28.39 -26.56
C ASN A 409 -19.16 27.52 -26.83
N GLY A 410 -20.27 27.81 -26.12
CA GLY A 410 -21.53 27.06 -26.23
C GLY A 410 -21.50 25.65 -25.63
N ARG A 411 -20.53 25.34 -24.77
CA ARG A 411 -20.47 24.09 -24.00
C ARG A 411 -20.49 24.39 -22.51
N SER A 412 -21.25 23.60 -21.75
CA SER A 412 -21.22 23.63 -20.29
C SER A 412 -19.91 23.00 -19.78
N VAL A 413 -19.11 23.78 -19.06
CA VAL A 413 -17.89 23.36 -18.38
C VAL A 413 -18.16 23.31 -16.88
N PHE A 414 -17.91 22.16 -16.28
CA PHE A 414 -18.09 21.94 -14.84
C PHE A 414 -16.76 22.20 -14.13
N ARG A 415 -16.78 23.02 -13.08
CA ARG A 415 -15.62 23.26 -12.20
C ARG A 415 -15.96 22.86 -10.78
N TRP A 416 -15.23 21.90 -10.25
CA TRP A 416 -15.30 21.51 -8.84
C TRP A 416 -14.45 22.45 -7.98
N ASN A 417 -15.13 23.29 -7.21
CA ASN A 417 -14.56 24.17 -6.21
C ASN A 417 -14.52 23.39 -4.89
N ALA A 418 -13.34 22.93 -4.48
CA ALA A 418 -13.15 22.09 -3.31
C ALA A 418 -13.46 22.84 -1.99
N GLY A 419 -13.91 22.09 -0.97
CA GLY A 419 -14.03 22.61 0.40
C GLY A 419 -12.81 22.27 1.28
N GLU A 420 -12.08 21.22 0.94
CA GLU A 420 -10.84 20.78 1.57
C GLU A 420 -9.87 20.28 0.48
N GLN A 421 -8.57 20.49 0.65
CA GLN A 421 -7.54 19.97 -0.25
C GLN A 421 -6.34 19.47 0.55
N VAL A 422 -5.86 18.27 0.17
CA VAL A 422 -4.62 17.65 0.67
C VAL A 422 -3.70 17.34 -0.50
N GLU A 423 -2.41 17.19 -0.24
CA GLU A 423 -1.42 16.83 -1.25
C GLU A 423 -1.03 15.36 -1.14
N ALA A 424 -0.94 14.68 -2.29
CA ALA A 424 -0.52 13.28 -2.38
C ALA A 424 0.93 13.19 -2.87
N VAL A 425 1.87 12.95 -1.95
CA VAL A 425 3.30 12.82 -2.25
C VAL A 425 3.67 11.38 -2.58
N ALA A 426 4.37 11.15 -3.69
CA ALA A 426 4.78 9.81 -4.11
C ALA A 426 6.01 9.30 -3.35
N TYR A 427 5.95 8.03 -2.96
CA TYR A 427 7.06 7.21 -2.50
C TYR A 427 7.17 5.99 -3.43
N ASP A 428 8.33 5.83 -4.06
CA ASP A 428 8.62 4.70 -4.95
C ASP A 428 9.30 3.56 -4.16
N HIS A 429 8.76 2.36 -4.26
CA HIS A 429 9.38 1.13 -3.77
C HIS A 429 9.72 0.24 -4.98
N PRO A 430 11.00 0.12 -5.38
CA PRO A 430 11.41 -0.76 -6.47
C PRO A 430 11.00 -2.21 -6.21
N VAL A 431 10.66 -2.94 -7.27
CA VAL A 431 10.31 -4.38 -7.22
C VAL A 431 11.12 -5.13 -8.28
N PRO A 432 12.16 -5.89 -7.89
CA PRO A 432 12.98 -6.66 -8.82
C PRO A 432 12.28 -7.94 -9.27
N GLY A 433 12.40 -8.28 -10.56
CA GLY A 433 12.05 -9.59 -11.09
C GLY A 433 13.18 -10.60 -10.86
N TRP A 434 12.84 -11.89 -10.81
CA TRP A 434 13.85 -12.96 -10.78
C TRP A 434 14.45 -13.19 -12.16
N ASN A 435 15.79 -13.35 -12.21
CA ASN A 435 16.55 -13.61 -13.44
C ASN A 435 16.24 -12.63 -14.59
N THR A 436 16.13 -11.34 -14.26
CA THR A 436 15.94 -10.27 -15.26
C THR A 436 16.54 -8.94 -14.81
N PRO A 437 17.08 -8.13 -15.74
CA PRO A 437 17.46 -6.75 -15.45
C PRO A 437 16.25 -5.82 -15.18
N ASN A 438 15.00 -6.24 -15.42
CA ASN A 438 13.81 -5.42 -15.19
C ASN A 438 13.50 -5.25 -13.69
N VAL A 439 13.42 -3.99 -13.25
CA VAL A 439 12.95 -3.60 -11.91
C VAL A 439 11.77 -2.64 -12.06
N ILE A 440 10.58 -3.12 -11.68
CA ILE A 440 9.33 -2.34 -11.74
C ILE A 440 9.12 -1.55 -10.44
N ASN A 441 7.92 -0.98 -10.25
CA ASN A 441 7.64 -0.07 -9.14
C ASN A 441 6.32 -0.40 -8.41
N LEU A 442 6.35 -0.29 -7.09
CA LEU A 442 5.17 -0.05 -6.26
C LEU A 442 5.21 1.43 -5.83
N ARG A 443 4.28 2.25 -6.33
CA ARG A 443 4.13 3.64 -5.92
C ARG A 443 3.11 3.74 -4.78
N LEU A 444 3.51 4.41 -3.70
CA LEU A 444 2.70 4.62 -2.52
C LEU A 444 2.48 6.11 -2.30
N TRP A 445 1.26 6.50 -1.94
CA TRP A 445 0.90 7.90 -1.66
C TRP A 445 0.91 8.19 -0.15
N SER A 446 1.67 9.20 0.26
CA SER A 446 1.56 9.84 1.58
C SER A 446 0.65 11.06 1.48
N ALA A 447 -0.24 11.26 2.46
CA ALA A 447 -1.13 12.42 2.50
C ALA A 447 -0.52 13.53 3.37
N GLU A 448 -0.16 14.63 2.74
CA GLU A 448 0.46 15.80 3.37
C GLU A 448 -0.50 17.00 3.31
N PRO A 449 -0.44 17.96 4.24
CA PRO A 449 -1.26 19.16 4.19
C PRO A 449 -0.81 20.13 3.08
N THR A 450 -1.77 20.85 2.48
CA THR A 450 -1.51 21.93 1.52
C THR A 450 -0.78 23.14 2.13
N ARG A 451 -0.89 23.32 3.44
CA ARG A 451 -0.13 24.29 4.24
C ARG A 451 0.39 23.56 5.47
N GLU A 452 1.70 23.47 5.63
CA GLU A 452 2.30 22.76 6.79
C GLU A 452 1.97 23.42 8.14
N PHE A 453 1.70 24.73 8.15
CA PHE A 453 1.54 25.50 9.38
C PHE A 453 0.72 26.79 9.15
N ASP A 454 -0.23 27.07 10.04
CA ASP A 454 -0.89 28.38 10.10
C ASP A 454 -0.23 29.26 11.18
N LEU A 455 0.60 30.20 10.70
CA LEU A 455 1.31 31.16 11.53
C LEU A 455 0.38 32.19 12.19
N GLU A 456 -0.81 32.45 11.64
CA GLU A 456 -1.77 33.41 12.21
C GLU A 456 -2.47 32.81 13.44
N SER A 457 -3.01 31.58 13.32
CA SER A 457 -3.52 30.83 14.47
C SER A 457 -2.45 30.63 15.54
N PHE A 458 -1.20 30.33 15.15
CA PHE A 458 -0.11 30.18 16.11
C PHE A 458 0.22 31.48 16.86
N ASN A 459 0.34 32.61 16.14
CA ASN A 459 0.66 33.90 16.74
C ASN A 459 -0.46 34.45 17.64
N THR A 460 -1.71 34.06 17.39
CA THR A 460 -2.87 34.39 18.25
C THR A 460 -3.02 33.45 19.46
N GLY A 461 -2.20 32.40 19.55
CA GLY A 461 -2.18 31.45 20.65
C GLY A 461 -3.12 30.24 20.48
N ASP A 462 -3.80 30.12 19.34
CA ASP A 462 -4.57 28.91 18.99
C ASP A 462 -3.66 27.86 18.32
N TYR A 463 -2.80 27.28 19.16
CA TYR A 463 -1.88 26.22 18.76
C TYR A 463 -2.59 24.93 18.30
N VAL A 464 -3.87 24.75 18.63
CA VAL A 464 -4.64 23.58 18.19
C VAL A 464 -5.04 23.79 16.73
N SER A 465 -5.73 24.89 16.41
CA SER A 465 -6.14 25.20 15.04
C SER A 465 -4.96 25.27 14.07
N ALA A 466 -3.81 25.78 14.52
CA ALA A 466 -2.57 25.84 13.74
C ALA A 466 -2.03 24.47 13.26
N ILE A 467 -2.51 23.35 13.84
CA ILE A 467 -2.04 21.98 13.57
C ILE A 467 -3.17 21.07 13.03
N LEU A 468 -4.45 21.47 13.17
CA LEU A 468 -5.60 20.63 12.78
C LEU A 468 -5.58 20.22 11.29
N ASP A 469 -5.17 21.10 10.38
CA ASP A 469 -5.13 20.80 8.95
C ASP A 469 -4.09 19.73 8.62
N LYS A 470 -2.92 19.82 9.26
CA LYS A 470 -1.87 18.80 9.19
C LYS A 470 -2.37 17.45 9.72
N GLN A 471 -2.97 17.43 10.91
CA GLN A 471 -3.49 16.21 11.49
C GLN A 471 -4.60 15.57 10.63
N ARG A 472 -5.47 16.37 10.01
CA ARG A 472 -6.52 15.88 9.09
C ARG A 472 -5.93 15.23 7.83
N ALA A 473 -4.90 15.82 7.23
CA ALA A 473 -4.22 15.24 6.08
C ALA A 473 -3.50 13.93 6.45
N GLU A 474 -2.66 13.94 7.48
CA GLU A 474 -1.88 12.76 7.94
C GLU A 474 -2.79 11.56 8.34
N THR A 475 -4.02 11.83 8.79
CA THR A 475 -4.99 10.78 9.15
C THR A 475 -5.37 9.91 7.93
N LEU A 476 -5.36 10.44 6.70
CA LEU A 476 -5.70 9.69 5.49
C LEU A 476 -4.72 8.54 5.22
N SER A 477 -3.42 8.76 5.41
CA SER A 477 -2.40 7.72 5.26
C SER A 477 -1.97 7.10 6.61
N SER A 478 -2.75 7.27 7.69
CA SER A 478 -2.37 6.73 9.00
C SER A 478 -2.61 5.22 9.15
N VAL A 479 -3.84 4.74 8.90
CA VAL A 479 -4.25 3.35 9.16
C VAL A 479 -5.01 2.71 8.01
N LEU A 480 -4.80 1.41 7.81
CA LEU A 480 -5.50 0.57 6.84
C LEU A 480 -6.82 0.07 7.44
N TYR A 481 -7.92 0.23 6.70
CA TYR A 481 -9.28 -0.16 7.11
C TYR A 481 -9.68 0.41 8.48
N PRO A 482 -9.84 1.75 8.60
CA PRO A 482 -10.40 2.37 9.81
C PRO A 482 -11.81 1.83 10.10
N ASP A 483 -12.19 1.83 11.38
CA ASP A 483 -13.50 1.35 11.86
C ASP A 483 -14.65 2.21 11.29
N ASP A 484 -15.43 1.63 10.38
CA ASP A 484 -16.49 2.29 9.62
C ASP A 484 -17.90 2.06 10.19
N ARG A 485 -18.00 1.65 11.47
CA ARG A 485 -19.28 1.62 12.19
C ARG A 485 -19.87 3.01 12.42
N THR A 486 -19.05 4.06 12.41
CA THR A 486 -19.44 5.46 12.56
C THR A 486 -19.50 6.19 11.21
N TYR A 487 -20.19 7.33 11.14
CA TYR A 487 -20.20 8.18 9.94
C TYR A 487 -18.79 8.64 9.57
N GLN A 488 -18.01 9.09 10.56
CA GLN A 488 -16.64 9.58 10.38
C GLN A 488 -15.71 8.48 9.85
N GLY A 489 -15.90 7.23 10.28
CA GLY A 489 -15.15 6.08 9.76
C GLY A 489 -15.47 5.77 8.30
N LYS A 490 -16.76 5.82 7.92
CA LYS A 490 -17.21 5.69 6.53
C LYS A 490 -16.64 6.80 5.64
N GLU A 491 -16.73 8.03 6.11
CA GLU A 491 -16.20 9.21 5.44
C GLU A 491 -14.68 9.10 5.22
N LEU A 492 -13.92 8.73 6.26
CA LEU A 492 -12.47 8.51 6.15
C LEU A 492 -12.12 7.40 5.14
N ARG A 493 -12.83 6.26 5.19
CA ARG A 493 -12.61 5.14 4.26
C ARG A 493 -12.91 5.54 2.80
N LEU A 494 -13.96 6.33 2.54
CA LEU A 494 -14.24 6.86 1.20
C LEU A 494 -13.21 7.92 0.76
N LYS A 495 -12.75 8.79 1.68
CA LYS A 495 -11.63 9.72 1.39
C LYS A 495 -10.36 8.96 0.99
N GLN A 496 -9.99 7.90 1.70
CA GLN A 496 -8.83 7.06 1.36
C GLN A 496 -8.94 6.46 -0.06
N GLN A 497 -10.10 5.92 -0.43
CA GLN A 497 -10.33 5.38 -1.78
C GLN A 497 -10.19 6.46 -2.87
N HIS A 498 -10.80 7.63 -2.66
CA HIS A 498 -10.69 8.73 -3.63
C HIS A 498 -9.25 9.28 -3.73
N PHE A 499 -8.57 9.42 -2.59
CA PHE A 499 -7.16 9.83 -2.51
C PHE A 499 -6.24 8.93 -3.33
N LEU A 500 -6.33 7.61 -3.13
CA LEU A 500 -5.59 6.63 -3.93
C LEU A 500 -5.89 6.78 -5.42
N CYS A 501 -7.18 6.88 -5.79
CA CYS A 501 -7.59 6.91 -7.19
C CYS A 501 -7.16 8.20 -7.90
N SER A 502 -7.42 9.38 -7.32
CA SER A 502 -7.12 10.66 -7.96
C SER A 502 -5.62 10.88 -8.12
N ALA A 503 -4.81 10.65 -7.07
CA ALA A 503 -3.35 10.78 -7.16
C ALA A 503 -2.76 9.85 -8.24
N THR A 504 -3.22 8.60 -8.27
CA THR A 504 -2.80 7.60 -9.26
C THR A 504 -3.18 8.00 -10.69
N LEU A 505 -4.42 8.45 -10.93
CA LEU A 505 -4.88 8.82 -12.26
C LEU A 505 -4.23 10.11 -12.77
N GLN A 506 -4.00 11.10 -11.90
CA GLN A 506 -3.22 12.29 -12.24
C GLN A 506 -1.79 11.92 -12.68
N ASP A 507 -1.13 10.99 -11.97
CA ASP A 507 0.21 10.51 -12.33
C ASP A 507 0.27 9.71 -13.63
N ILE A 508 -0.74 8.88 -13.90
CA ILE A 508 -0.86 8.13 -15.15
C ILE A 508 -1.11 9.08 -16.34
N ILE A 509 -1.99 10.06 -16.19
CA ILE A 509 -2.27 11.06 -17.23
C ILE A 509 -1.02 11.92 -17.50
N ARG A 510 -0.31 12.39 -16.45
CA ARG A 510 0.97 13.10 -16.63
C ARG A 510 1.99 12.23 -17.36
N ARG A 511 2.12 10.94 -17.00
CA ARG A 511 3.06 10.02 -17.64
C ARG A 511 2.76 9.85 -19.13
N TYR A 512 1.48 9.66 -19.48
CA TYR A 512 1.00 9.54 -20.85
C TYR A 512 1.31 10.81 -21.67
N LYS A 513 1.06 11.99 -21.11
CA LYS A 513 1.29 13.28 -21.78
C LYS A 513 2.74 13.61 -22.16
N TYR A 514 3.75 12.87 -21.68
CA TYR A 514 5.14 13.06 -22.15
C TYR A 514 5.35 12.63 -23.61
N GLY A 515 4.59 11.63 -24.09
CA GLY A 515 4.71 11.11 -25.45
C GLY A 515 3.49 11.37 -26.34
N HIS A 516 2.35 11.79 -25.75
CA HIS A 516 1.06 11.82 -26.42
C HIS A 516 0.34 13.17 -26.23
N SER A 517 -0.09 13.80 -27.33
CA SER A 517 -0.78 15.10 -27.33
C SER A 517 -2.31 15.00 -27.29
N THR A 518 -2.88 13.85 -27.67
CA THR A 518 -4.33 13.54 -27.57
C THR A 518 -4.54 12.26 -26.77
N PHE A 519 -5.77 11.99 -26.34
CA PHE A 519 -6.12 10.79 -25.55
C PHE A 519 -6.58 9.60 -26.40
N ASP A 520 -6.52 9.68 -27.72
CA ASP A 520 -7.10 8.66 -28.61
C ASP A 520 -6.34 7.31 -28.49
N ALA A 521 -5.03 7.36 -28.24
CA ALA A 521 -4.20 6.19 -27.97
C ALA A 521 -4.19 5.75 -26.48
N PHE A 522 -4.93 6.43 -25.59
CA PHE A 522 -4.90 6.12 -24.15
C PHE A 522 -5.31 4.67 -23.83
N PRO A 523 -6.36 4.08 -24.45
CA PRO A 523 -6.69 2.66 -24.27
C PRO A 523 -5.63 1.67 -24.77
N ASP A 524 -4.82 2.08 -25.74
CA ASP A 524 -3.72 1.27 -26.28
C ASP A 524 -2.42 1.43 -25.47
N LYS A 525 -2.37 2.38 -24.53
CA LYS A 525 -1.20 2.70 -23.70
C LYS A 525 -1.41 2.45 -22.21
N VAL A 526 -2.66 2.30 -21.76
CA VAL A 526 -3.05 2.18 -20.35
C VAL A 526 -3.97 0.97 -20.15
N ALA A 527 -3.68 0.17 -19.12
CA ALA A 527 -4.60 -0.82 -18.54
C ALA A 527 -4.69 -0.60 -17.03
N LEU A 528 -5.90 -0.47 -16.48
CA LEU A 528 -6.19 -0.21 -15.08
C LEU A 528 -6.93 -1.39 -14.47
N GLN A 529 -6.28 -2.10 -13.54
CA GLN A 529 -6.92 -3.19 -12.81
C GLN A 529 -7.46 -2.70 -11.46
N LEU A 530 -8.76 -2.87 -11.26
CA LEU A 530 -9.43 -2.70 -9.97
C LEU A 530 -9.28 -4.00 -9.16
N ASN A 531 -8.47 -3.98 -8.11
CA ASN A 531 -8.37 -5.10 -7.17
C ASN A 531 -9.45 -4.98 -6.09
N ASP A 532 -10.55 -5.72 -6.28
CA ASP A 532 -11.81 -5.58 -5.55
C ASP A 532 -12.48 -4.20 -5.77
N THR A 533 -13.56 -3.91 -5.06
CA THR A 533 -14.41 -2.72 -5.26
C THR A 533 -13.77 -1.40 -4.79
N HIS A 534 -12.78 -1.43 -3.91
CA HIS A 534 -12.23 -0.21 -3.29
C HIS A 534 -11.77 0.89 -4.28
N PRO A 535 -11.03 0.61 -5.38
CA PRO A 535 -10.63 1.63 -6.35
C PRO A 535 -11.72 1.99 -7.38
N THR A 536 -12.97 1.53 -7.23
CA THR A 536 -14.07 1.80 -8.19
C THR A 536 -14.35 3.30 -8.35
N ILE A 537 -14.14 4.11 -7.31
CA ILE A 537 -14.28 5.58 -7.39
C ILE A 537 -13.30 6.23 -8.39
N GLY A 538 -12.28 5.50 -8.86
CA GLY A 538 -11.43 5.86 -9.98
C GLY A 538 -12.17 6.00 -11.32
N ILE A 539 -13.26 5.24 -11.54
CA ILE A 539 -14.06 5.34 -12.78
C ILE A 539 -14.63 6.76 -12.98
N PRO A 540 -15.41 7.33 -12.05
CA PRO A 540 -15.89 8.70 -12.18
C PRO A 540 -14.76 9.75 -12.04
N GLU A 541 -13.65 9.44 -11.37
CA GLU A 541 -12.49 10.35 -11.33
C GLU A 541 -11.75 10.43 -12.68
N LEU A 542 -11.58 9.32 -13.41
CA LEU A 542 -11.02 9.36 -14.76
C LEU A 542 -11.96 10.13 -15.70
N MET A 543 -13.27 9.90 -15.62
CA MET A 543 -14.27 10.68 -16.35
C MET A 543 -14.15 12.18 -16.03
N ARG A 544 -14.03 12.55 -14.75
CA ARG A 544 -13.86 13.94 -14.30
C ARG A 544 -12.57 14.54 -14.86
N LEU A 545 -11.44 13.84 -14.74
CA LEU A 545 -10.15 14.30 -15.23
C LEU A 545 -10.17 14.50 -16.75
N LEU A 546 -10.76 13.58 -17.53
CA LEU A 546 -10.85 13.69 -18.98
C LEU A 546 -11.76 14.84 -19.42
N MET A 547 -12.94 15.00 -18.80
CA MET A 547 -13.89 16.06 -19.18
C MET A 547 -13.50 17.44 -18.63
N ASP A 548 -13.37 17.55 -17.31
CA ASP A 548 -13.30 18.85 -16.62
C ASP A 548 -11.90 19.47 -16.71
N GLU A 549 -10.83 18.67 -16.65
CA GLU A 549 -9.43 19.15 -16.69
C GLU A 549 -8.77 19.02 -18.08
N ASN A 550 -9.24 18.11 -18.94
CA ASN A 550 -8.68 17.87 -20.29
C ASN A 550 -9.62 18.26 -21.44
N GLY A 551 -10.87 18.65 -21.16
CA GLY A 551 -11.79 19.21 -22.16
C GLY A 551 -12.43 18.21 -23.12
N LEU A 552 -12.37 16.90 -22.84
CA LEU A 552 -13.02 15.87 -23.65
C LEU A 552 -14.55 15.90 -23.46
N GLY A 553 -15.28 15.49 -24.50
CA GLY A 553 -16.73 15.27 -24.39
C GLY A 553 -17.07 13.96 -23.66
N TRP A 554 -18.24 13.91 -23.02
CA TRP A 554 -18.71 12.74 -22.26
C TRP A 554 -18.51 11.40 -23.00
N THR A 555 -18.97 11.31 -24.25
CA THR A 555 -18.93 10.07 -25.02
C THR A 555 -17.51 9.58 -25.26
N GLN A 556 -16.56 10.48 -25.57
CA GLN A 556 -15.15 10.13 -25.76
C GLN A 556 -14.51 9.70 -24.43
N SER A 557 -14.78 10.44 -23.35
CA SER A 557 -14.30 10.09 -22.01
C SER A 557 -14.81 8.74 -21.53
N TRP A 558 -16.08 8.40 -21.81
CA TRP A 558 -16.68 7.12 -21.43
C TRP A 558 -16.16 5.96 -22.28
N ASP A 559 -16.00 6.15 -23.59
CA ASP A 559 -15.36 5.17 -24.47
C ASP A 559 -13.92 4.84 -24.03
N ILE A 560 -13.12 5.86 -23.70
CA ILE A 560 -11.78 5.67 -23.13
C ILE A 560 -11.86 4.93 -21.78
N THR A 561 -12.69 5.42 -20.85
CA THR A 561 -12.80 4.88 -19.48
C THR A 561 -13.21 3.40 -19.50
N THR A 562 -14.17 3.03 -20.33
CA THR A 562 -14.66 1.65 -20.41
C THR A 562 -13.63 0.69 -21.02
N LYS A 563 -12.76 1.16 -21.93
CA LYS A 563 -11.69 0.37 -22.55
C LYS A 563 -10.43 0.19 -21.70
N VAL A 564 -10.19 1.02 -20.69
CA VAL A 564 -9.00 0.90 -19.82
C VAL A 564 -9.24 0.10 -18.54
N TYR A 565 -10.46 0.05 -18.03
CA TYR A 565 -10.76 -0.57 -16.73
C TYR A 565 -11.18 -2.04 -16.84
N ALA A 566 -10.54 -2.87 -16.01
CA ALA A 566 -10.96 -4.25 -15.71
C ALA A 566 -11.11 -4.46 -14.20
N PHE A 567 -12.03 -5.33 -13.78
CA PHE A 567 -12.41 -5.53 -12.37
C PHE A 567 -12.24 -6.98 -11.94
N THR A 568 -11.48 -7.21 -10.87
CA THR A 568 -11.40 -8.51 -10.20
C THR A 568 -12.25 -8.51 -8.95
N ASN A 569 -13.21 -9.42 -8.86
CA ASN A 569 -14.04 -9.63 -7.68
C ASN A 569 -13.45 -10.75 -6.79
N HIS A 570 -13.47 -10.54 -5.48
CA HIS A 570 -12.99 -11.49 -4.45
C HIS A 570 -14.07 -11.92 -3.45
N THR A 571 -15.34 -11.58 -3.71
CA THR A 571 -16.40 -11.52 -2.71
C THR A 571 -17.59 -12.39 -3.11
N VAL A 572 -17.75 -13.51 -2.40
CA VAL A 572 -18.85 -14.47 -2.60
C VAL A 572 -20.17 -13.97 -1.98
N LEU A 573 -20.10 -13.32 -0.82
CA LEU A 573 -21.28 -12.89 -0.06
C LEU A 573 -21.84 -11.55 -0.59
N PRO A 574 -23.08 -11.48 -1.10
CA PRO A 574 -23.65 -10.23 -1.63
C PRO A 574 -23.72 -9.09 -0.61
N GLU A 575 -23.89 -9.40 0.66
CA GLU A 575 -23.89 -8.45 1.79
C GLU A 575 -22.52 -7.82 2.08
N ALA A 576 -21.44 -8.41 1.56
CA ALA A 576 -20.08 -7.88 1.68
C ALA A 576 -19.65 -7.02 0.47
N LEU A 577 -20.51 -6.86 -0.55
CA LEU A 577 -20.26 -5.95 -1.66
C LEU A 577 -20.42 -4.49 -1.22
N GLU A 578 -19.41 -3.67 -1.51
CA GLU A 578 -19.33 -2.31 -0.98
C GLU A 578 -20.45 -1.39 -1.49
N LYS A 579 -21.11 -0.71 -0.54
CA LYS A 579 -22.17 0.28 -0.77
C LYS A 579 -21.89 1.55 0.03
N TRP A 580 -22.05 2.71 -0.61
CA TRP A 580 -21.90 4.02 0.03
C TRP A 580 -23.24 4.76 0.09
N PRO A 581 -23.63 5.39 1.21
CA PRO A 581 -24.80 6.26 1.24
C PRO A 581 -24.66 7.39 0.21
N VAL A 582 -25.73 7.67 -0.54
CA VAL A 582 -25.74 8.73 -1.56
C VAL A 582 -25.39 10.10 -0.95
N GLU A 583 -26.01 10.45 0.18
CA GLU A 583 -25.78 11.72 0.90
C GLU A 583 -24.31 11.95 1.27
N LEU A 584 -23.60 10.90 1.70
CA LEU A 584 -22.17 10.97 2.00
C LEU A 584 -21.36 11.27 0.72
N MET A 585 -21.72 10.65 -0.40
CA MET A 585 -21.03 10.85 -1.68
C MET A 585 -21.35 12.21 -2.31
N GLU A 586 -22.60 12.70 -2.18
CA GLU A 586 -23.00 14.06 -2.58
C GLU A 586 -22.24 15.12 -1.77
N THR A 587 -22.08 14.91 -0.46
CA THR A 587 -21.38 15.82 0.43
C THR A 587 -19.87 15.82 0.20
N LEU A 588 -19.26 14.64 0.08
CA LEU A 588 -17.80 14.49 0.00
C LEU A 588 -17.24 14.63 -1.42
N LEU A 589 -17.95 14.12 -2.42
CA LEU A 589 -17.50 13.98 -3.81
C LEU A 589 -18.62 14.45 -4.79
N PRO A 590 -19.09 15.72 -4.69
CA PRO A 590 -20.28 16.19 -5.39
C PRO A 590 -20.19 16.03 -6.92
N ARG A 591 -19.01 16.23 -7.50
CA ARG A 591 -18.80 16.07 -8.95
C ARG A 591 -18.85 14.61 -9.39
N HIS A 592 -18.29 13.69 -8.59
CA HIS A 592 -18.35 12.25 -8.88
C HIS A 592 -19.77 11.75 -8.81
N MET A 593 -20.58 12.23 -7.86
CA MET A 593 -21.98 11.81 -7.77
C MET A 593 -22.81 12.23 -8.99
N GLN A 594 -22.59 13.45 -9.54
CA GLN A 594 -23.19 13.85 -10.83
C GLN A 594 -22.80 12.88 -11.96
N ILE A 595 -21.52 12.52 -12.05
CA ILE A 595 -21.02 11.58 -13.06
C ILE A 595 -21.62 10.18 -12.86
N ILE A 596 -21.76 9.71 -11.62
CA ILE A 596 -22.37 8.41 -11.30
C ILE A 596 -23.85 8.38 -11.66
N TYR A 597 -24.60 9.46 -11.40
CA TYR A 597 -25.99 9.58 -11.84
C TYR A 597 -26.10 9.55 -13.38
N ASP A 598 -25.24 10.27 -14.11
CA ASP A 598 -25.23 10.27 -15.57
C ASP A 598 -24.86 8.89 -16.15
N ILE A 599 -23.86 8.18 -15.58
CA ILE A 599 -23.54 6.79 -15.94
C ILE A 599 -24.76 5.90 -15.72
N ASN A 600 -25.40 5.99 -14.54
CA ASN A 600 -26.56 5.16 -14.20
C ASN A 600 -27.75 5.44 -15.13
N TRP A 601 -28.05 6.72 -15.42
CA TRP A 601 -29.16 7.10 -16.28
C TRP A 601 -28.98 6.57 -17.70
N ARG A 602 -27.77 6.71 -18.27
CA ARG A 602 -27.43 6.20 -19.62
C ARG A 602 -27.53 4.68 -19.68
N PHE A 603 -26.94 3.98 -18.70
CA PHE A 603 -27.03 2.54 -18.59
C PHE A 603 -28.48 2.04 -18.47
N LEU A 604 -29.33 2.74 -17.71
CA LEU A 604 -30.75 2.41 -17.62
C LEU A 604 -31.51 2.67 -18.93
N GLN A 605 -31.11 3.63 -19.78
CA GLN A 605 -31.68 3.78 -21.13
C GLN A 605 -31.25 2.64 -22.06
N GLU A 606 -29.97 2.22 -22.00
CA GLU A 606 -29.45 1.08 -22.76
C GLU A 606 -30.14 -0.24 -22.35
N LEU A 607 -30.32 -0.45 -21.04
CA LEU A 607 -31.09 -1.58 -20.52
C LEU A 607 -32.56 -1.53 -20.97
N ARG A 608 -33.22 -0.36 -20.94
CA ARG A 608 -34.59 -0.22 -21.44
C ARG A 608 -34.71 -0.54 -22.94
N GLY A 609 -33.71 -0.19 -23.73
CA GLY A 609 -33.62 -0.58 -25.15
C GLY A 609 -33.49 -2.09 -25.36
N THR A 610 -33.01 -2.83 -24.36
CA THR A 610 -32.76 -4.28 -24.42
C THR A 610 -33.87 -5.11 -23.76
N LEU A 611 -34.41 -4.64 -22.63
CA LEU A 611 -35.39 -5.32 -21.78
C LEU A 611 -36.82 -4.81 -21.94
N GLY A 612 -37.02 -3.71 -22.68
CA GLY A 612 -38.29 -2.99 -22.70
C GLY A 612 -38.60 -2.38 -21.33
N ASP A 613 -39.84 -2.51 -20.90
CA ASP A 613 -40.36 -1.93 -19.64
C ASP A 613 -40.23 -2.87 -18.41
N ASP A 614 -39.23 -3.78 -18.37
CA ASP A 614 -38.90 -4.57 -17.16
C ASP A 614 -38.15 -3.72 -16.12
N TYR A 615 -38.90 -2.82 -15.47
CA TYR A 615 -38.41 -1.96 -14.41
C TYR A 615 -37.91 -2.74 -13.18
N GLN A 616 -38.34 -4.00 -12.95
CA GLN A 616 -37.84 -4.80 -11.83
C GLN A 616 -36.41 -5.27 -12.06
N THR A 617 -36.10 -5.80 -13.24
CA THR A 617 -34.73 -6.21 -13.58
C THR A 617 -33.82 -5.00 -13.72
N MET A 618 -34.28 -3.91 -14.34
CA MET A 618 -33.55 -2.64 -14.39
C MET A 618 -33.22 -2.10 -12.98
N GLY A 619 -34.19 -2.11 -12.04
CA GLY A 619 -33.96 -1.68 -10.66
C GLY A 619 -32.92 -2.53 -9.92
N LYS A 620 -32.93 -3.86 -10.14
CA LYS A 620 -31.89 -4.76 -9.62
C LYS A 620 -30.52 -4.45 -10.19
N MET A 621 -30.42 -4.07 -11.47
CA MET A 621 -29.14 -3.81 -12.15
C MET A 621 -28.62 -2.37 -12.01
N SER A 622 -29.45 -1.41 -11.64
CA SER A 622 -29.06 0.00 -11.39
C SER A 622 -27.81 0.11 -10.49
N ILE A 623 -27.01 1.14 -10.70
CA ILE A 623 -25.89 1.49 -9.81
C ILE A 623 -26.42 2.09 -8.51
N ILE A 624 -27.50 2.86 -8.58
CA ILE A 624 -28.19 3.39 -7.41
C ILE A 624 -29.18 2.34 -6.88
N GLU A 625 -29.10 2.05 -5.58
CA GLU A 625 -30.11 1.30 -4.84
C GLU A 625 -31.10 2.29 -4.23
N GLU A 626 -32.37 2.14 -4.59
CA GLU A 626 -33.48 2.93 -4.08
C GLU A 626 -34.05 2.29 -2.80
N GLY A 627 -34.46 3.12 -1.84
CA GLY A 627 -34.96 2.70 -0.53
C GLY A 627 -35.11 3.89 0.41
N GLU A 628 -35.37 3.65 1.70
CA GLU A 628 -35.42 4.71 2.73
C GLU A 628 -34.10 5.49 2.81
N ASN A 629 -32.98 4.78 2.67
CA ASN A 629 -31.64 5.35 2.55
C ASN A 629 -31.04 4.89 1.23
N LYS A 630 -30.86 5.82 0.27
CA LYS A 630 -30.28 5.49 -1.04
C LYS A 630 -28.79 5.14 -0.91
N SER A 631 -28.32 4.17 -1.70
CA SER A 631 -26.90 3.82 -1.75
C SER A 631 -26.34 3.65 -3.17
N VAL A 632 -25.06 3.92 -3.34
CA VAL A 632 -24.28 3.65 -4.55
C VAL A 632 -23.66 2.26 -4.42
N ARG A 633 -23.99 1.36 -5.35
CA ARG A 633 -23.48 -0.02 -5.39
C ARG A 633 -22.19 -0.06 -6.19
N MET A 634 -21.03 -0.11 -5.51
CA MET A 634 -19.73 0.03 -6.17
C MET A 634 -19.43 -1.13 -7.13
N ALA A 635 -19.79 -2.37 -6.76
CA ALA A 635 -19.68 -3.50 -7.66
C ALA A 635 -20.48 -3.31 -8.98
N HIS A 636 -21.64 -2.64 -8.93
CA HIS A 636 -22.46 -2.37 -10.11
C HIS A 636 -21.83 -1.29 -10.99
N LEU A 637 -21.28 -0.22 -10.38
CA LEU A 637 -20.50 0.79 -11.10
C LEU A 637 -19.30 0.16 -11.83
N ALA A 638 -18.59 -0.76 -11.19
CA ALA A 638 -17.51 -1.53 -11.81
C ALA A 638 -18.00 -2.43 -12.97
N LEU A 639 -19.10 -3.18 -12.78
CA LEU A 639 -19.71 -4.04 -13.81
C LEU A 639 -20.16 -3.27 -15.06
N VAL A 640 -20.73 -2.08 -14.87
CA VAL A 640 -21.15 -1.20 -15.97
C VAL A 640 -19.92 -0.67 -16.72
N ALA A 641 -18.94 -0.11 -16.00
CA ALA A 641 -17.80 0.55 -16.60
C ALA A 641 -16.75 -0.40 -17.21
N CYS A 642 -16.40 -1.51 -16.57
CA CYS A 642 -15.25 -2.30 -16.98
C CYS A 642 -15.51 -3.09 -18.27
N HIS A 643 -14.50 -3.22 -19.15
CA HIS A 643 -14.58 -4.09 -20.34
C HIS A 643 -14.51 -5.59 -19.98
N THR A 644 -13.96 -5.92 -18.81
CA THR A 644 -13.83 -7.29 -18.33
C THR A 644 -13.98 -7.35 -16.81
N VAL A 645 -14.68 -8.38 -16.34
CA VAL A 645 -14.87 -8.72 -14.94
C VAL A 645 -14.42 -10.16 -14.73
N ASN A 646 -13.63 -10.44 -13.70
CA ASN A 646 -13.17 -11.80 -13.43
C ASN A 646 -13.34 -12.23 -11.97
N GLY A 647 -13.66 -13.51 -11.80
CA GLY A 647 -13.48 -14.22 -10.53
C GLY A 647 -12.04 -14.73 -10.37
N VAL A 648 -11.77 -15.33 -9.22
CA VAL A 648 -10.42 -15.69 -8.72
C VAL A 648 -10.21 -17.19 -8.44
N ALA A 649 -11.19 -17.99 -8.86
CA ALA A 649 -11.22 -19.45 -8.92
C ALA A 649 -12.33 -19.85 -9.92
N ALA A 650 -12.29 -21.06 -10.46
CA ALA A 650 -13.27 -21.54 -11.42
C ALA A 650 -14.70 -21.54 -10.85
N ILE A 651 -14.91 -22.20 -9.70
CA ILE A 651 -16.21 -22.23 -9.00
C ILE A 651 -16.68 -20.82 -8.64
N HIS A 652 -15.82 -19.98 -8.06
CA HIS A 652 -16.18 -18.61 -7.71
C HIS A 652 -16.63 -17.79 -8.94
N SER A 653 -16.00 -18.01 -10.10
CA SER A 653 -16.40 -17.37 -11.35
C SER A 653 -17.78 -17.85 -11.83
N GLU A 654 -18.17 -19.09 -11.54
CA GLU A 654 -19.52 -19.58 -11.81
C GLU A 654 -20.56 -19.05 -10.80
N ILE A 655 -20.22 -18.92 -9.51
CA ILE A 655 -21.10 -18.28 -8.51
C ILE A 655 -21.38 -16.81 -8.90
N ILE A 656 -20.33 -16.09 -9.34
CA ILE A 656 -20.41 -14.73 -9.89
C ILE A 656 -21.41 -14.65 -11.07
N LYS A 657 -21.34 -15.58 -12.01
CA LYS A 657 -22.18 -15.62 -13.23
C LYS A 657 -23.61 -16.08 -12.97
N ASN A 658 -23.82 -17.05 -12.08
CA ASN A 658 -25.09 -17.76 -11.95
C ASN A 658 -25.93 -17.24 -10.76
N GLU A 659 -25.29 -16.68 -9.73
CA GLU A 659 -25.97 -16.21 -8.52
C GLU A 659 -25.82 -14.69 -8.31
N ILE A 660 -24.60 -14.19 -8.11
CA ILE A 660 -24.35 -12.83 -7.60
C ILE A 660 -24.70 -11.76 -8.65
N PHE A 661 -24.18 -11.90 -9.87
CA PHE A 661 -24.38 -10.93 -10.96
C PHE A 661 -25.11 -11.53 -12.16
N LYS A 662 -25.97 -12.52 -11.91
CA LYS A 662 -26.70 -13.27 -12.95
C LYS A 662 -27.42 -12.44 -13.99
N ASP A 663 -28.01 -11.31 -13.58
CA ASP A 663 -28.77 -10.46 -14.49
C ASP A 663 -27.83 -9.58 -15.35
N PHE A 664 -26.64 -9.24 -14.86
CA PHE A 664 -25.55 -8.70 -15.69
C PHE A 664 -24.99 -9.76 -16.65
N TYR A 665 -24.77 -10.99 -16.19
CA TYR A 665 -24.22 -12.07 -17.03
C TYR A 665 -25.15 -12.44 -18.19
N LYS A 666 -26.48 -12.43 -17.99
CA LYS A 666 -27.46 -12.65 -19.07
C LYS A 666 -27.38 -11.62 -20.20
N ILE A 667 -27.03 -10.37 -19.89
CA ILE A 667 -27.05 -9.25 -20.84
C ILE A 667 -25.65 -8.97 -21.42
N MET A 668 -24.61 -9.19 -20.62
CA MET A 668 -23.20 -8.91 -20.97
C MET A 668 -22.29 -10.13 -20.71
N PRO A 669 -22.61 -11.34 -21.21
CA PRO A 669 -21.87 -12.56 -20.89
C PRO A 669 -20.38 -12.48 -21.25
N GLN A 670 -20.06 -11.77 -22.35
CA GLN A 670 -18.70 -11.58 -22.85
C GLN A 670 -17.76 -10.82 -21.88
N LYS A 671 -18.30 -10.11 -20.89
CA LYS A 671 -17.48 -9.43 -19.89
C LYS A 671 -16.85 -10.41 -18.87
N PHE A 672 -17.46 -11.57 -18.63
CA PHE A 672 -17.14 -12.41 -17.48
C PHE A 672 -16.08 -13.48 -17.79
N GLN A 673 -14.97 -13.47 -17.03
CA GLN A 673 -13.87 -14.43 -17.14
C GLN A 673 -13.54 -15.08 -15.79
N ASN A 674 -12.70 -16.12 -15.80
CA ASN A 674 -11.95 -16.58 -14.62
C ASN A 674 -10.48 -16.16 -14.76
N LYS A 675 -9.81 -15.93 -13.63
CA LYS A 675 -8.35 -15.94 -13.47
C LYS A 675 -8.03 -16.57 -12.12
N THR A 676 -7.88 -17.90 -12.05
CA THR A 676 -7.54 -18.58 -10.79
C THR A 676 -6.27 -17.97 -10.22
N ASN A 677 -6.32 -17.55 -8.94
CA ASN A 677 -5.18 -16.99 -8.22
C ASN A 677 -3.93 -17.89 -8.24
N GLY A 678 -2.79 -17.30 -7.90
CA GLY A 678 -1.54 -18.01 -7.66
C GLY A 678 -0.65 -17.27 -6.67
N VAL A 679 0.46 -17.88 -6.28
CA VAL A 679 1.49 -17.30 -5.41
C VAL A 679 2.88 -17.46 -6.03
N THR A 680 3.79 -16.55 -5.72
CA THR A 680 5.15 -16.59 -6.28
C THR A 680 5.97 -17.71 -5.64
N GLN A 681 6.44 -18.64 -6.46
CA GLN A 681 7.34 -19.71 -6.04
C GLN A 681 8.71 -19.21 -5.59
N ARG A 682 9.14 -18.00 -6.00
CA ARG A 682 10.38 -17.38 -5.51
C ARG A 682 10.31 -17.24 -3.99
N ARG A 683 9.30 -16.53 -3.47
CA ARG A 683 9.16 -16.32 -2.02
C ARG A 683 8.64 -17.55 -1.28
N TRP A 684 7.64 -18.24 -1.84
CA TRP A 684 6.87 -19.25 -1.12
C TRP A 684 7.37 -20.69 -1.29
N LEU A 685 8.47 -20.92 -2.01
CA LEU A 685 9.12 -22.23 -2.08
C LEU A 685 10.65 -22.09 -2.12
N ALA A 686 11.20 -21.43 -3.14
CA ALA A 686 12.65 -21.34 -3.35
C ALA A 686 13.38 -20.60 -2.22
N TRP A 687 12.80 -19.49 -1.75
CA TRP A 687 13.31 -18.69 -0.66
C TRP A 687 13.04 -19.29 0.73
N CYS A 688 11.77 -19.48 1.10
CA CYS A 688 11.42 -19.82 2.48
C CYS A 688 11.77 -21.27 2.88
N ASN A 689 11.98 -22.14 1.89
CA ASN A 689 12.24 -23.56 2.09
C ASN A 689 13.50 -24.02 1.30
N PRO A 690 14.70 -23.52 1.66
CA PRO A 690 15.93 -23.79 0.92
C PRO A 690 16.31 -25.27 0.91
N GLY A 691 15.91 -26.04 1.94
CA GLY A 691 16.10 -27.49 2.00
C GLY A 691 15.34 -28.22 0.90
N ILE A 692 14.02 -27.99 0.77
CA ILE A 692 13.24 -28.56 -0.33
C ILE A 692 13.69 -27.97 -1.67
N SER A 693 13.92 -26.65 -1.76
CA SER A 693 14.41 -25.98 -2.98
C SER A 693 15.65 -26.65 -3.56
N LYS A 694 16.62 -27.01 -2.71
CA LYS A 694 17.83 -27.74 -3.11
C LYS A 694 17.48 -29.14 -3.65
N LEU A 695 16.64 -29.90 -2.95
CA LEU A 695 16.20 -31.23 -3.39
C LEU A 695 15.44 -31.20 -4.72
N LEU A 696 14.65 -30.15 -4.96
CA LEU A 696 13.97 -29.94 -6.25
C LEU A 696 14.99 -29.75 -7.36
N THR A 697 15.94 -28.82 -7.19
CA THR A 697 16.99 -28.55 -8.19
C THR A 697 17.87 -29.77 -8.45
N GLU A 698 18.25 -30.53 -7.41
CA GLU A 698 19.04 -31.75 -7.54
C GLU A 698 18.27 -32.88 -8.25
N LYS A 699 16.99 -33.10 -7.93
CA LYS A 699 16.19 -34.18 -8.52
C LYS A 699 15.70 -33.87 -9.93
N LEU A 700 15.40 -32.60 -10.24
CA LEU A 700 15.01 -32.14 -11.57
C LEU A 700 16.21 -31.86 -12.49
N GLY A 701 17.43 -31.74 -11.93
CA GLY A 701 18.65 -31.41 -12.68
C GLY A 701 18.74 -29.95 -13.14
N THR A 702 17.86 -29.07 -12.67
CA THR A 702 17.79 -27.65 -13.05
C THR A 702 17.04 -26.85 -12.00
N ASP A 703 17.39 -25.56 -11.86
CA ASP A 703 16.69 -24.56 -11.06
C ASP A 703 15.62 -23.78 -11.84
N ALA A 704 15.43 -24.10 -13.15
CA ALA A 704 14.45 -23.44 -14.02
C ALA A 704 13.01 -23.49 -13.50
N TRP A 705 12.68 -24.44 -12.61
CA TRP A 705 11.37 -24.52 -11.93
C TRP A 705 11.02 -23.26 -11.13
N ILE A 706 11.99 -22.43 -10.75
CA ILE A 706 11.77 -21.14 -10.08
C ILE A 706 11.08 -20.14 -11.02
N GLY A 707 11.29 -20.23 -12.34
CA GLY A 707 10.54 -19.51 -13.38
C GLY A 707 9.39 -20.31 -14.00
N GLU A 708 9.51 -21.64 -14.04
CA GLU A 708 8.56 -22.56 -14.68
C GLU A 708 8.08 -23.63 -13.71
N LEU A 709 7.18 -23.26 -12.79
CA LEU A 709 6.76 -24.14 -11.68
C LEU A 709 6.15 -25.48 -12.15
N ASP A 710 5.60 -25.56 -13.36
CA ASP A 710 5.04 -26.80 -13.93
C ASP A 710 6.07 -27.95 -14.01
N LEU A 711 7.38 -27.64 -14.02
CA LEU A 711 8.46 -28.64 -13.99
C LEU A 711 8.46 -29.52 -12.73
N VAL A 712 7.85 -29.08 -11.61
CA VAL A 712 7.74 -29.89 -10.38
C VAL A 712 6.85 -31.13 -10.56
N SER A 713 6.03 -31.19 -11.61
CA SER A 713 5.26 -32.39 -11.97
C SER A 713 6.15 -33.62 -12.25
N ASN A 714 7.40 -33.41 -12.68
CA ASN A 714 8.38 -34.48 -12.90
C ASN A 714 8.86 -35.14 -11.60
N LEU A 715 8.47 -34.65 -10.42
CA LEU A 715 8.71 -35.32 -9.13
C LEU A 715 7.75 -36.50 -8.89
N LYS A 716 6.58 -36.56 -9.55
CA LYS A 716 5.56 -37.59 -9.31
C LYS A 716 6.11 -39.03 -9.37
N PRO A 717 6.98 -39.42 -10.33
CA PRO A 717 7.61 -40.76 -10.37
C PRO A 717 8.56 -41.08 -9.21
N HIS A 718 8.94 -40.07 -8.40
CA HIS A 718 9.85 -40.21 -7.27
C HIS A 718 9.13 -40.16 -5.91
N ALA A 719 7.80 -40.04 -5.89
CA ALA A 719 7.04 -39.96 -4.63
C ALA A 719 7.20 -41.20 -3.73
N THR A 720 7.50 -42.36 -4.31
CA THR A 720 7.72 -43.65 -3.61
C THR A 720 9.19 -44.09 -3.54
N ASP A 721 10.13 -43.25 -3.99
CA ASP A 721 11.57 -43.50 -3.95
C ASP A 721 12.08 -43.36 -2.49
N PRO A 722 12.55 -44.43 -1.82
CA PRO A 722 12.90 -44.39 -0.40
C PRO A 722 14.04 -43.41 -0.07
N GLU A 723 15.00 -43.22 -0.97
CA GLU A 723 16.10 -42.28 -0.75
C GLU A 723 15.61 -40.83 -0.84
N PHE A 724 14.72 -40.55 -1.81
CA PHE A 724 14.10 -39.24 -1.95
C PHE A 724 13.14 -38.93 -0.79
N GLN A 725 12.34 -39.91 -0.34
CA GLN A 725 11.49 -39.77 0.86
C GLN A 725 12.32 -39.47 2.12
N ALA A 726 13.46 -40.13 2.32
CA ALA A 726 14.34 -39.87 3.45
C ALA A 726 14.87 -38.42 3.43
N ALA A 727 15.35 -37.95 2.28
CA ALA A 727 15.81 -36.57 2.12
C ALA A 727 14.69 -35.53 2.32
N TRP A 728 13.48 -35.81 1.82
CA TRP A 728 12.29 -34.97 1.99
C TRP A 728 11.90 -34.82 3.47
N ASN A 729 11.91 -35.92 4.21
CA ASN A 729 11.60 -35.94 5.64
C ASN A 729 12.65 -35.19 6.48
N GLU A 730 13.94 -35.29 6.15
CA GLU A 730 15.00 -34.51 6.81
C GLU A 730 14.81 -33.00 6.58
N ALA A 731 14.51 -32.57 5.35
CA ALA A 731 14.21 -31.17 5.05
C ALA A 731 12.97 -30.67 5.81
N LYS A 732 11.91 -31.50 5.94
CA LYS A 732 10.73 -31.18 6.76
C LYS A 732 11.07 -31.09 8.25
N LEU A 733 11.89 -31.99 8.79
CA LEU A 733 12.32 -31.98 10.19
C LEU A 733 13.10 -30.70 10.54
N GLN A 734 14.05 -30.29 9.69
CA GLN A 734 14.77 -29.03 9.86
C GLN A 734 13.83 -27.81 9.86
N ASN A 735 12.83 -27.79 8.98
CA ASN A 735 11.81 -26.73 8.97
C ASN A 735 10.96 -26.73 10.25
N LYS A 736 10.58 -27.91 10.77
CA LYS A 736 9.86 -28.06 12.05
C LYS A 736 10.69 -27.59 13.24
N GLN A 737 12.00 -27.85 13.25
CA GLN A 737 12.91 -27.33 14.28
C GLN A 737 12.96 -25.79 14.27
N ARG A 738 13.04 -25.15 13.09
CA ARG A 738 12.96 -23.68 12.98
C ARG A 738 11.63 -23.15 13.53
N LEU A 739 10.51 -23.76 13.17
CA LEU A 739 9.19 -23.36 13.65
C LEU A 739 9.01 -23.59 15.16
N ALA A 740 9.50 -24.69 15.72
CA ALA A 740 9.50 -24.95 17.16
C ALA A 740 10.31 -23.88 17.93
N ALA A 741 11.47 -23.48 17.40
CA ALA A 741 12.28 -22.40 17.97
C ALA A 741 11.53 -21.04 17.92
N THR A 742 10.87 -20.72 16.81
CA THR A 742 10.04 -19.51 16.68
C THR A 742 8.83 -19.54 17.63
N ILE A 743 8.16 -20.68 17.79
CA ILE A 743 7.06 -20.86 18.76
C ILE A 743 7.54 -20.59 20.19
N LYS A 744 8.68 -21.16 20.58
CA LYS A 744 9.30 -20.96 21.90
C LYS A 744 9.70 -19.50 22.11
N GLN A 745 10.25 -18.84 21.09
CA GLN A 745 10.63 -17.42 21.16
C GLN A 745 9.42 -16.48 21.33
N LEU A 746 8.30 -16.76 20.65
CA LEU A 746 7.13 -15.88 20.64
C LEU A 746 6.16 -16.12 21.79
N THR A 747 6.04 -17.37 22.27
CA THR A 747 5.00 -17.77 23.23
C THR A 747 5.55 -18.38 24.52
N GLY A 748 6.84 -18.73 24.56
CA GLY A 748 7.44 -19.49 25.66
C GLY A 748 7.10 -20.98 25.66
N ALA A 749 6.19 -21.45 24.80
CA ALA A 749 5.80 -22.85 24.73
C ALA A 749 6.91 -23.70 24.10
N GLU A 750 7.28 -24.80 24.76
CA GLU A 750 8.12 -25.84 24.19
C GLU A 750 7.23 -26.89 23.52
N VAL A 751 7.60 -27.31 22.30
CA VAL A 751 6.83 -28.24 21.47
C VAL A 751 7.75 -29.28 20.85
N SER A 752 7.34 -30.55 20.85
CA SER A 752 8.13 -31.66 20.30
C SER A 752 8.07 -31.70 18.78
N THR A 753 9.22 -31.82 18.10
CA THR A 753 9.29 -31.93 16.63
C THR A 753 8.80 -33.28 16.08
N GLU A 754 8.68 -34.30 16.93
CA GLU A 754 8.14 -35.61 16.55
C GLU A 754 6.61 -35.58 16.35
N ALA A 755 5.95 -34.66 17.07
CA ALA A 755 4.52 -34.44 16.96
C ALA A 755 4.13 -33.86 15.59
N MET A 756 2.94 -34.20 15.10
CA MET A 756 2.37 -33.57 13.90
C MET A 756 2.11 -32.09 14.15
N PHE A 757 2.60 -31.22 13.27
CA PHE A 757 2.31 -29.79 13.29
C PHE A 757 1.06 -29.51 12.44
N ASP A 758 -0.06 -29.26 13.13
CA ASP A 758 -1.40 -29.05 12.58
C ASP A 758 -1.78 -27.57 12.69
N ILE A 759 -1.87 -26.87 11.55
CA ILE A 759 -1.81 -25.41 11.50
C ILE A 759 -3.05 -24.78 10.83
N GLN A 760 -3.68 -23.82 11.52
CA GLN A 760 -4.74 -22.98 10.99
C GLN A 760 -4.35 -21.48 11.09
N VAL A 761 -3.68 -20.96 10.06
CA VAL A 761 -3.27 -19.54 9.99
C VAL A 761 -4.05 -18.75 8.94
N LYS A 762 -4.95 -17.87 9.41
CA LYS A 762 -5.81 -16.99 8.59
C LYS A 762 -6.55 -15.98 9.48
N ARG A 763 -7.20 -14.96 8.88
CA ARG A 763 -8.10 -14.02 9.59
C ARG A 763 -9.08 -14.78 10.49
N ILE A 764 -9.24 -14.34 11.73
CA ILE A 764 -10.17 -14.97 12.68
C ILE A 764 -11.59 -14.50 12.36
N HIS A 765 -12.49 -15.45 12.06
CA HIS A 765 -13.87 -15.18 11.65
C HIS A 765 -14.71 -16.44 11.80
N GLU A 766 -15.98 -16.33 12.19
CA GLU A 766 -16.88 -17.49 12.34
C GLU A 766 -16.91 -18.41 11.11
N TYR A 767 -17.05 -17.89 9.88
CA TYR A 767 -17.09 -18.70 8.66
C TYR A 767 -15.78 -19.43 8.33
N LYS A 768 -14.63 -18.95 8.85
CA LYS A 768 -13.32 -19.63 8.73
C LYS A 768 -13.16 -20.79 9.73
N ARG A 769 -14.14 -20.93 10.63
CA ARG A 769 -14.35 -22.02 11.59
C ARG A 769 -13.13 -22.37 12.45
N GLN A 770 -12.38 -21.38 12.95
CA GLN A 770 -11.41 -21.64 14.03
C GLN A 770 -12.07 -22.27 15.27
N LEU A 771 -13.35 -21.95 15.52
CA LEU A 771 -14.13 -22.57 16.59
C LEU A 771 -14.36 -24.08 16.38
N LEU A 772 -14.53 -24.56 15.14
CA LEU A 772 -14.63 -26.00 14.84
C LEU A 772 -13.33 -26.73 15.22
N ASN A 773 -12.19 -26.13 14.88
CA ASN A 773 -10.88 -26.66 15.27
C ASN A 773 -10.70 -26.70 16.80
N VAL A 774 -11.05 -25.61 17.51
CA VAL A 774 -11.01 -25.54 18.99
C VAL A 774 -11.87 -26.65 19.61
N LEU A 775 -13.10 -26.85 19.12
CA LEU A 775 -14.01 -27.89 19.60
C LEU A 775 -13.46 -29.31 19.34
N GLY A 776 -12.82 -29.54 18.20
CA GLY A 776 -12.12 -30.80 17.92
C GLY A 776 -10.89 -31.05 18.81
N ALA A 777 -10.16 -30.00 19.18
CA ALA A 777 -9.08 -30.09 20.16
C ALA A 777 -9.61 -30.41 21.57
N ILE A 778 -10.78 -29.87 21.96
CA ILE A 778 -11.48 -30.20 23.21
C ILE A 778 -11.94 -31.68 23.22
N ASP A 779 -12.45 -32.21 22.09
CA ASP A 779 -12.74 -33.64 21.94
C ASP A 779 -11.48 -34.51 22.10
N ARG A 780 -10.39 -34.20 21.38
CA ARG A 780 -9.12 -34.93 21.48
C ARG A 780 -8.58 -34.93 22.92
N TYR A 781 -8.64 -33.79 23.60
CA TYR A 781 -8.26 -33.67 25.01
C TYR A 781 -9.09 -34.59 25.92
N GLN A 782 -10.42 -34.58 25.79
CA GLN A 782 -11.30 -35.47 26.55
C GLN A 782 -10.99 -36.96 26.29
N ARG A 783 -10.72 -37.35 25.04
CA ARG A 783 -10.33 -38.72 24.69
C ARG A 783 -9.01 -39.13 25.36
N ILE A 784 -7.97 -38.29 25.31
CA ILE A 784 -6.68 -38.55 25.98
C ILE A 784 -6.89 -38.76 27.50
N LYS A 785 -7.70 -37.91 28.14
CA LYS A 785 -8.00 -38.00 29.58
C LYS A 785 -8.83 -39.23 29.95
N GLY A 786 -9.70 -39.71 29.06
CA GLY A 786 -10.48 -40.94 29.24
C GLY A 786 -9.68 -42.23 29.02
N MET A 787 -8.55 -42.17 28.32
CA MET A 787 -7.68 -43.32 28.04
C MET A 787 -6.77 -43.68 29.20
N SER A 788 -6.49 -44.98 29.33
CA SER A 788 -5.45 -45.53 30.20
C SER A 788 -4.04 -45.13 29.73
N PRO A 789 -3.02 -45.18 30.62
CA PRO A 789 -1.64 -44.86 30.24
C PRO A 789 -1.07 -45.72 29.10
N GLU A 790 -1.62 -46.91 28.87
CA GLU A 790 -1.19 -47.83 27.82
C GLU A 790 -1.80 -47.45 26.47
N GLU A 791 -3.10 -47.14 26.43
CA GLU A 791 -3.80 -46.64 25.24
C GLU A 791 -3.22 -45.30 24.75
N ARG A 792 -2.80 -44.43 25.69
CA ARG A 792 -2.15 -43.14 25.37
C ARG A 792 -0.88 -43.29 24.52
N LYS A 793 -0.19 -44.44 24.56
CA LYS A 793 1.02 -44.71 23.76
C LYS A 793 0.75 -44.89 22.27
N ALA A 794 -0.49 -45.19 21.88
CA ALA A 794 -0.89 -45.38 20.48
C ALA A 794 -1.36 -44.07 19.80
N ILE A 795 -1.50 -42.98 20.55
CA ILE A 795 -1.97 -41.69 20.05
C ILE A 795 -0.85 -40.99 19.27
N VAL A 796 -1.16 -40.48 18.08
CA VAL A 796 -0.27 -39.56 17.35
C VAL A 796 -0.13 -38.25 18.14
N PRO A 797 1.08 -37.88 18.61
CA PRO A 797 1.30 -36.61 19.29
C PRO A 797 1.06 -35.45 18.33
N ARG A 798 0.40 -34.37 18.79
CA ARG A 798 0.01 -33.25 17.92
C ARG A 798 0.23 -31.88 18.56
N VAL A 799 0.74 -30.95 17.76
CA VAL A 799 0.84 -29.53 18.08
C VAL A 799 -0.16 -28.78 17.20
N VAL A 800 -1.25 -28.30 17.80
CA VAL A 800 -2.30 -27.55 17.12
C VAL A 800 -1.99 -26.06 17.22
N CYS A 801 -1.65 -25.44 16.08
CA CYS A 801 -1.31 -24.03 15.99
C CYS A 801 -2.45 -23.23 15.33
N ILE A 802 -2.97 -22.22 16.03
CA ILE A 802 -3.84 -21.19 15.42
C ILE A 802 -3.09 -19.87 15.38
N GLY A 803 -3.23 -19.11 14.29
CA GLY A 803 -2.68 -17.76 14.21
C GLY A 803 -3.49 -16.87 13.28
N GLY A 804 -3.58 -15.59 13.62
CA GLY A 804 -4.36 -14.63 12.84
C GLY A 804 -4.91 -13.48 13.67
N LYS A 805 -5.37 -12.45 12.96
CA LYS A 805 -5.92 -11.22 13.53
C LYS A 805 -7.46 -11.24 13.46
N ALA A 806 -8.14 -10.86 14.54
CA ALA A 806 -9.56 -10.52 14.54
C ALA A 806 -9.73 -9.03 14.21
N ALA A 807 -10.79 -8.62 13.52
CA ALA A 807 -11.05 -7.19 13.31
C ALA A 807 -11.33 -6.47 14.65
N PRO A 808 -10.91 -5.20 14.86
CA PRO A 808 -10.98 -4.56 16.17
C PRO A 808 -12.40 -4.47 16.76
N GLY A 809 -13.42 -4.28 15.91
CA GLY A 809 -14.83 -4.24 16.29
C GLY A 809 -15.56 -5.59 16.30
N TYR A 810 -14.88 -6.71 15.98
CA TYR A 810 -15.52 -8.02 15.84
C TYR A 810 -15.38 -8.85 17.13
N GLU A 811 -16.30 -8.59 18.05
CA GLU A 811 -16.35 -9.19 19.39
C GLU A 811 -16.28 -10.73 19.39
N LEU A 812 -17.05 -11.40 18.53
CA LEU A 812 -17.12 -12.87 18.55
C LEU A 812 -15.81 -13.51 18.05
N ALA A 813 -15.15 -12.92 17.05
CA ALA A 813 -13.81 -13.32 16.62
C ALA A 813 -12.76 -13.11 17.72
N LYS A 814 -12.82 -12.01 18.49
CA LYS A 814 -11.95 -11.80 19.66
C LYS A 814 -12.19 -12.82 20.77
N ARG A 815 -13.46 -13.20 21.01
CA ARG A 815 -13.82 -14.25 21.97
C ARG A 815 -13.25 -15.61 21.56
N ILE A 816 -13.23 -15.94 20.26
CA ILE A 816 -12.61 -17.18 19.76
C ILE A 816 -11.10 -17.22 20.04
N ILE A 817 -10.38 -16.11 19.88
CA ILE A 817 -8.96 -16.01 20.26
C ILE A 817 -8.79 -16.30 21.76
N LYS A 818 -9.59 -15.65 22.61
CA LYS A 818 -9.53 -15.85 24.08
C LYS A 818 -9.90 -17.29 24.47
N LEU A 819 -10.92 -17.89 23.83
CA LEU A 819 -11.31 -19.27 24.07
C LEU A 819 -10.16 -20.23 23.75
N PHE A 820 -9.55 -20.12 22.57
CA PHE A 820 -8.41 -20.97 22.20
C PHE A 820 -7.28 -20.87 23.24
N ASN A 821 -6.92 -19.66 23.67
CA ASN A 821 -5.87 -19.45 24.67
C ASN A 821 -6.23 -20.05 26.04
N SER A 822 -7.50 -19.95 26.48
CA SER A 822 -7.97 -20.58 27.73
C SER A 822 -8.04 -22.10 27.66
N VAL A 823 -8.33 -22.69 26.49
CA VAL A 823 -8.20 -24.14 26.28
C VAL A 823 -6.72 -24.55 26.28
N ALA A 824 -5.85 -23.79 25.60
CA ALA A 824 -4.41 -24.05 25.54
C ALA A 824 -3.74 -24.01 26.92
N GLU A 825 -4.09 -23.02 27.75
CA GLU A 825 -3.62 -22.91 29.14
C GLU A 825 -3.99 -24.15 29.97
N LYS A 826 -5.19 -24.71 29.76
CA LYS A 826 -5.63 -25.93 30.44
C LYS A 826 -4.91 -27.18 29.94
N VAL A 827 -4.82 -27.35 28.61
CA VAL A 827 -4.27 -28.55 27.97
C VAL A 827 -2.75 -28.64 28.13
N ASN A 828 -2.02 -27.56 27.86
CA ASN A 828 -0.55 -27.57 27.87
C ASN A 828 0.06 -27.85 29.24
N ASN A 829 -0.69 -27.54 30.31
CA ASN A 829 -0.30 -27.72 31.71
C ASN A 829 -0.90 -29.00 32.34
N ASP A 830 -1.61 -29.85 31.59
CA ASP A 830 -2.17 -31.09 32.11
C ASP A 830 -1.13 -32.24 32.06
N PRO A 831 -0.66 -32.76 33.21
CA PRO A 831 0.39 -33.79 33.24
C PRO A 831 -0.07 -35.14 32.70
N ASP A 832 -1.39 -35.41 32.60
CA ASP A 832 -1.90 -36.63 31.95
C ASP A 832 -1.74 -36.60 30.42
N VAL A 833 -1.61 -35.39 29.84
CA VAL A 833 -1.57 -35.15 28.41
C VAL A 833 -0.13 -34.95 27.93
N GLY A 834 0.67 -34.18 28.69
CA GLY A 834 2.08 -33.94 28.36
C GLY A 834 2.25 -33.39 26.94
N ASP A 835 3.02 -34.09 26.11
CA ASP A 835 3.30 -33.72 24.72
C ASP A 835 2.41 -34.45 23.69
N LEU A 836 1.43 -35.26 24.13
CA LEU A 836 0.46 -35.90 23.22
C LEU A 836 -0.44 -34.87 22.53
N LEU A 837 -0.70 -33.74 23.20
CA LEU A 837 -1.42 -32.62 22.63
C LEU A 837 -0.89 -31.29 23.22
N LYS A 838 -0.38 -30.42 22.35
CA LYS A 838 -0.11 -29.01 22.67
C LYS A 838 -0.97 -28.10 21.80
N LEU A 839 -1.44 -26.99 22.36
CA LEU A 839 -2.15 -25.93 21.65
C LEU A 839 -1.32 -24.65 21.74
N VAL A 840 -1.07 -23.98 20.61
CA VAL A 840 -0.27 -22.75 20.55
C VAL A 840 -0.99 -21.69 19.72
N PHE A 841 -1.19 -20.50 20.29
CA PHE A 841 -1.62 -19.34 19.50
C PHE A 841 -0.38 -18.58 19.05
N ILE A 842 -0.17 -18.45 17.74
CA ILE A 842 0.95 -17.69 17.19
C ILE A 842 0.49 -16.23 17.01
N PRO A 843 1.01 -15.28 17.82
CA PRO A 843 0.58 -13.89 17.76
C PRO A 843 1.15 -13.19 16.51
N ASP A 844 0.46 -12.12 16.10
CA ASP A 844 0.93 -11.14 15.10
C ASP A 844 1.25 -11.72 13.71
N TYR A 845 0.54 -12.79 13.33
CA TYR A 845 0.69 -13.46 12.03
C TYR A 845 0.78 -12.47 10.86
N ASN A 846 1.91 -12.54 10.15
CA ASN A 846 2.34 -11.65 9.06
C ASN A 846 3.12 -12.46 7.99
N VAL A 847 3.78 -11.79 7.03
CA VAL A 847 4.50 -12.49 5.95
C VAL A 847 5.72 -13.23 6.49
N SER A 848 6.53 -12.59 7.33
CA SER A 848 7.73 -13.19 7.92
C SER A 848 7.46 -14.41 8.80
N LEU A 849 6.36 -14.42 9.54
CA LEU A 849 5.92 -15.60 10.28
C LEU A 849 5.41 -16.70 9.33
N ALA A 850 4.68 -16.34 8.27
CA ALA A 850 4.25 -17.31 7.27
C ALA A 850 5.43 -17.99 6.54
N GLU A 851 6.55 -17.29 6.33
CA GLU A 851 7.79 -17.86 5.77
C GLU A 851 8.42 -18.94 6.64
N VAL A 852 8.16 -18.98 7.95
CA VAL A 852 8.60 -20.06 8.86
C VAL A 852 7.51 -21.11 9.07
N ILE A 853 6.25 -20.66 9.18
CA ILE A 853 5.09 -21.51 9.46
C ILE A 853 4.79 -22.47 8.30
N VAL A 854 4.82 -21.98 7.06
CA VAL A 854 4.45 -22.78 5.88
C VAL A 854 5.41 -23.96 5.65
N PRO A 855 6.74 -23.79 5.62
CA PRO A 855 7.67 -24.91 5.43
C PRO A 855 7.63 -25.93 6.58
N GLY A 856 7.39 -25.46 7.82
CA GLY A 856 7.35 -26.27 9.03
C GLY A 856 6.03 -26.97 9.33
N ALA A 857 4.99 -26.80 8.51
CA ALA A 857 3.71 -27.48 8.69
C ALA A 857 3.73 -28.91 8.13
N ASP A 858 3.08 -29.84 8.85
CA ASP A 858 2.74 -31.17 8.34
C ASP A 858 1.32 -31.16 7.74
N LEU A 859 0.36 -30.61 8.50
CA LEU A 859 -1.05 -30.50 8.14
C LEU A 859 -1.50 -29.03 8.23
N SER A 860 -2.37 -28.61 7.30
CA SER A 860 -2.96 -27.28 7.25
C SER A 860 -4.48 -27.34 7.18
N GLN A 861 -5.16 -26.48 7.94
CA GLN A 861 -6.62 -26.49 8.06
C GLN A 861 -7.30 -25.43 7.17
N HIS A 862 -8.00 -25.92 6.15
CA HIS A 862 -8.75 -25.12 5.18
C HIS A 862 -10.25 -25.43 5.27
N ILE A 863 -10.79 -25.20 6.47
CA ILE A 863 -12.07 -25.71 6.96
C ILE A 863 -13.22 -24.69 6.97
N SER A 864 -13.25 -23.74 6.03
CA SER A 864 -14.34 -22.76 5.96
C SER A 864 -15.69 -23.44 5.64
N THR A 865 -16.83 -22.82 5.94
CA THR A 865 -18.13 -23.37 5.49
C THR A 865 -18.18 -23.35 3.96
N ALA A 866 -18.61 -24.43 3.30
CA ALA A 866 -18.63 -24.47 1.83
C ALA A 866 -19.44 -23.32 1.21
N GLY A 867 -18.96 -22.77 0.09
CA GLY A 867 -19.54 -21.59 -0.55
C GLY A 867 -19.21 -20.28 0.16
N THR A 868 -18.13 -20.21 0.95
CA THR A 868 -17.70 -18.95 1.63
C THR A 868 -16.28 -18.50 1.31
N GLU A 869 -15.46 -19.36 0.69
CA GLU A 869 -14.14 -18.98 0.16
C GLU A 869 -14.17 -18.76 -1.35
N ALA A 870 -13.85 -17.55 -1.80
CA ALA A 870 -13.66 -17.26 -3.23
C ALA A 870 -12.46 -17.98 -3.87
N SER A 871 -11.47 -18.38 -3.06
CA SER A 871 -10.16 -18.90 -3.49
C SER A 871 -9.42 -19.44 -2.26
N GLY A 872 -8.12 -19.18 -2.11
CA GLY A 872 -7.34 -19.61 -0.94
C GLY A 872 -5.83 -19.62 -1.18
N THR A 873 -5.19 -18.45 -1.21
CA THR A 873 -3.76 -18.37 -1.54
C THR A 873 -2.83 -18.93 -0.46
N SER A 874 -3.29 -19.17 0.77
CA SER A 874 -2.48 -19.91 1.76
C SER A 874 -2.51 -21.42 1.55
N ASN A 875 -3.62 -21.95 1.03
CA ASN A 875 -3.79 -23.36 0.67
C ASN A 875 -2.68 -23.77 -0.32
N MET A 876 -2.52 -22.96 -1.38
CA MET A 876 -1.49 -23.12 -2.42
C MET A 876 -0.06 -23.14 -1.86
N LYS A 877 0.24 -22.28 -0.87
CA LYS A 877 1.56 -22.21 -0.22
C LYS A 877 1.86 -23.47 0.58
N PHE A 878 0.88 -23.97 1.33
CA PHE A 878 1.02 -25.20 2.10
C PHE A 878 1.25 -26.39 1.17
N ALA A 879 0.41 -26.56 0.14
CA ALA A 879 0.52 -27.64 -0.83
C ALA A 879 1.89 -27.67 -1.53
N MET A 880 2.39 -26.52 -2.03
CA MET A 880 3.70 -26.46 -2.69
C MET A 880 4.90 -26.72 -1.76
N ASN A 881 4.71 -26.66 -0.44
CA ASN A 881 5.70 -27.04 0.58
C ASN A 881 5.49 -28.47 1.14
N GLY A 882 4.68 -29.28 0.44
CA GLY A 882 4.33 -30.64 0.81
C GLY A 882 3.52 -30.75 2.11
N CYS A 883 2.94 -29.66 2.61
CA CYS A 883 1.99 -29.74 3.72
C CYS A 883 0.67 -30.29 3.18
N LEU A 884 0.10 -31.27 3.88
CA LEU A 884 -1.19 -31.84 3.52
C LEU A 884 -2.33 -30.91 3.99
N ILE A 885 -3.50 -31.04 3.37
CA ILE A 885 -4.66 -30.21 3.66
C ILE A 885 -5.78 -31.07 4.24
N ILE A 886 -6.33 -30.65 5.37
CA ILE A 886 -7.67 -31.03 5.83
C ILE A 886 -8.62 -29.86 5.56
N GLY A 887 -9.75 -30.13 4.89
CA GLY A 887 -10.59 -29.04 4.38
C GLY A 887 -11.97 -29.47 3.88
N THR A 888 -12.80 -28.46 3.67
CA THR A 888 -14.05 -28.55 2.90
C THR A 888 -13.76 -28.41 1.41
N MET A 889 -14.67 -28.88 0.55
CA MET A 889 -14.60 -28.59 -0.89
C MET A 889 -15.16 -27.20 -1.17
N ASP A 890 -14.30 -26.21 -0.88
CA ASP A 890 -14.59 -24.77 -0.88
C ASP A 890 -13.37 -24.00 -1.43
N GLY A 891 -13.64 -22.94 -2.20
CA GLY A 891 -12.60 -22.09 -2.79
C GLY A 891 -11.47 -22.86 -3.49
N ALA A 892 -10.22 -22.56 -3.11
CA ALA A 892 -9.04 -23.16 -3.73
C ALA A 892 -8.82 -24.65 -3.40
N ASN A 893 -9.53 -25.23 -2.42
CA ASN A 893 -9.36 -26.66 -2.12
C ASN A 893 -9.82 -27.54 -3.29
N VAL A 894 -10.84 -27.13 -4.05
CA VAL A 894 -11.35 -27.90 -5.19
C VAL A 894 -10.29 -27.95 -6.29
N GLU A 895 -9.75 -26.81 -6.71
CA GLU A 895 -8.72 -26.78 -7.74
C GLU A 895 -7.42 -27.47 -7.27
N ILE A 896 -7.09 -27.46 -5.97
CA ILE A 896 -5.95 -28.23 -5.46
C ILE A 896 -6.22 -29.75 -5.56
N ALA A 897 -7.42 -30.21 -5.19
CA ALA A 897 -7.80 -31.62 -5.31
C ALA A 897 -7.75 -32.12 -6.77
N GLU A 898 -8.10 -31.26 -7.74
CA GLU A 898 -7.96 -31.57 -9.18
C GLU A 898 -6.50 -31.84 -9.60
N GLU A 899 -5.54 -31.03 -9.13
CA GLU A 899 -4.14 -31.12 -9.59
C GLU A 899 -3.28 -32.13 -8.82
N ILE A 900 -3.55 -32.28 -7.51
CA ILE A 900 -2.79 -33.19 -6.62
C ILE A 900 -3.48 -34.54 -6.42
N GLY A 901 -4.76 -34.69 -6.78
CA GLY A 901 -5.61 -35.86 -6.48
C GLY A 901 -6.34 -35.71 -5.14
N GLU A 902 -7.67 -35.91 -5.13
CA GLU A 902 -8.50 -35.84 -3.90
C GLU A 902 -8.05 -36.87 -2.85
N GLU A 903 -7.47 -38.00 -3.28
CA GLU A 903 -6.88 -39.02 -2.40
C GLU A 903 -5.63 -38.55 -1.63
N ASN A 904 -5.03 -37.44 -2.03
CA ASN A 904 -3.90 -36.80 -1.34
C ASN A 904 -4.34 -35.66 -0.39
N MET A 905 -5.65 -35.52 -0.17
CA MET A 905 -6.27 -34.55 0.76
C MET A 905 -7.22 -35.22 1.76
N PHE A 906 -7.47 -34.55 2.88
CA PHE A 906 -8.43 -34.99 3.89
C PHE A 906 -9.71 -34.15 3.81
N ILE A 907 -10.57 -34.48 2.85
CA ILE A 907 -11.83 -33.78 2.58
C ILE A 907 -12.94 -34.23 3.54
N PHE A 908 -13.73 -33.27 4.04
CA PHE A 908 -14.93 -33.53 4.87
C PHE A 908 -16.00 -32.44 4.72
N GLY A 909 -17.16 -32.70 5.34
CA GLY A 909 -18.23 -31.72 5.55
C GLY A 909 -19.17 -31.57 4.36
N ALA A 910 -20.17 -30.72 4.55
CA ALA A 910 -21.17 -30.40 3.53
C ALA A 910 -20.54 -29.79 2.25
N ARG A 911 -21.10 -30.16 1.09
CA ARG A 911 -20.83 -29.51 -0.21
C ARG A 911 -21.67 -28.23 -0.33
N GLU A 912 -21.27 -27.31 -1.21
CA GLU A 912 -21.88 -25.97 -1.36
C GLU A 912 -23.40 -26.03 -1.60
N GLU A 913 -23.83 -26.93 -2.48
CA GLU A 913 -25.22 -27.16 -2.86
C GLU A 913 -26.11 -27.63 -1.69
N GLU A 914 -25.51 -28.22 -0.65
CA GLU A 914 -26.21 -28.71 0.54
C GLU A 914 -26.41 -27.60 1.58
N VAL A 915 -25.51 -26.61 1.65
CA VAL A 915 -25.42 -25.61 2.73
C VAL A 915 -26.73 -24.85 2.92
N LYS A 916 -27.43 -24.49 1.84
CA LYS A 916 -28.72 -23.78 1.90
C LYS A 916 -29.80 -24.60 2.59
N THR A 917 -29.90 -25.89 2.26
CA THR A 917 -30.87 -26.82 2.81
C THR A 917 -30.53 -27.18 4.26
N LEU A 918 -29.24 -27.40 4.55
CA LEU A 918 -28.75 -27.64 5.92
C LEU A 918 -29.01 -26.44 6.82
N ARG A 919 -28.77 -25.21 6.35
CA ARG A 919 -29.13 -23.98 7.08
C ARG A 919 -30.64 -23.93 7.37
N GLN A 920 -31.51 -24.26 6.43
CA GLN A 920 -32.97 -24.28 6.68
C GLN A 920 -33.35 -25.30 7.76
N ASN A 921 -32.71 -26.47 7.77
CA ASN A 921 -33.03 -27.57 8.70
C ASN A 921 -32.21 -27.56 10.01
N ARG A 922 -31.30 -26.60 10.20
CA ARG A 922 -30.29 -26.62 11.30
C ARG A 922 -30.87 -26.75 12.71
N MET A 923 -32.06 -26.19 12.97
CA MET A 923 -32.72 -26.24 14.28
C MET A 923 -33.30 -27.63 14.62
N THR A 924 -33.48 -28.50 13.62
CA THR A 924 -33.99 -29.87 13.78
C THR A 924 -32.95 -30.94 13.42
N ALA A 925 -31.74 -30.54 13.04
CA ALA A 925 -30.66 -31.45 12.72
C ALA A 925 -30.13 -32.16 13.98
N THR A 926 -29.93 -33.48 13.89
CA THR A 926 -29.25 -34.23 14.94
C THR A 926 -27.75 -33.91 14.91
N VAL A 927 -27.25 -33.24 15.95
CA VAL A 927 -25.82 -32.96 16.12
C VAL A 927 -25.09 -34.12 16.80
N ASP A 928 -23.79 -34.27 16.51
CA ASP A 928 -22.95 -35.30 17.13
C ASP A 928 -22.88 -35.11 18.66
N PRO A 929 -23.07 -36.15 19.50
CA PRO A 929 -22.97 -36.03 20.94
C PRO A 929 -21.62 -35.46 21.44
N ARG A 930 -20.53 -35.69 20.70
CA ARG A 930 -19.19 -35.14 20.98
C ARG A 930 -19.17 -33.61 20.87
N PHE A 931 -19.90 -33.04 19.89
CA PHE A 931 -20.07 -31.59 19.72
C PHE A 931 -20.74 -30.99 20.96
N THR A 932 -21.89 -31.55 21.34
CA THR A 932 -22.65 -31.12 22.52
C THR A 932 -21.83 -31.23 23.81
N SER A 933 -20.99 -32.26 23.94
CA SER A 933 -20.06 -32.40 25.08
C SER A 933 -19.02 -31.27 25.12
N ALA A 934 -18.36 -30.99 24.00
CA ALA A 934 -17.35 -29.92 23.90
C ALA A 934 -17.95 -28.53 24.17
N VAL A 935 -19.13 -28.23 23.63
CA VAL A 935 -19.88 -26.98 23.90
C VAL A 935 -20.30 -26.89 25.37
N ASN A 936 -20.72 -28.00 26.00
CA ASN A 936 -21.06 -28.04 27.42
C ASN A 936 -19.87 -27.74 28.34
N LEU A 937 -18.64 -28.19 28.01
CA LEU A 937 -17.46 -27.83 28.81
C LEU A 937 -17.20 -26.32 28.81
N ILE A 938 -17.41 -25.65 27.67
CA ILE A 938 -17.30 -24.19 27.57
C ILE A 938 -18.42 -23.52 28.40
N ARG A 939 -19.68 -23.94 28.19
CA ARG A 939 -20.86 -23.43 28.91
C ARG A 939 -20.73 -23.54 30.43
N ASN A 940 -20.21 -24.67 30.91
CA ASN A 940 -20.06 -24.96 32.34
C ASN A 940 -18.78 -24.36 32.96
N GLY A 941 -18.01 -23.57 32.20
CA GLY A 941 -16.83 -22.86 32.71
C GLY A 941 -15.61 -23.73 32.99
N TYR A 942 -15.48 -24.91 32.37
CA TYR A 942 -14.33 -25.81 32.57
C TYR A 942 -12.98 -25.16 32.21
N PHE A 943 -12.99 -24.24 31.23
CA PHE A 943 -11.86 -23.43 30.79
C PHE A 943 -11.86 -22.00 31.40
N GLY A 944 -12.68 -21.76 32.44
CA GLY A 944 -12.96 -20.43 32.98
C GLY A 944 -13.84 -19.57 32.08
N TRP A 945 -14.07 -18.32 32.49
CA TRP A 945 -14.67 -17.25 31.68
C TRP A 945 -16.05 -17.58 31.06
N ALA A 946 -16.87 -18.42 31.69
CA ALA A 946 -18.16 -18.89 31.18
C ALA A 946 -19.06 -17.76 30.65
N ASP A 947 -19.29 -16.70 31.44
CA ASP A 947 -20.11 -15.54 31.06
C ASP A 947 -19.57 -14.80 29.83
N TYR A 948 -18.24 -14.78 29.66
CA TYR A 948 -17.58 -14.17 28.49
C TYR A 948 -17.67 -15.06 27.24
N PHE A 949 -17.74 -16.38 27.42
CA PHE A 949 -17.93 -17.35 26.33
C PHE A 949 -19.41 -17.68 26.03
N ALA A 950 -20.36 -17.21 26.84
CA ALA A 950 -21.80 -17.41 26.59
C ALA A 950 -22.24 -17.00 25.16
N PRO A 951 -21.74 -15.91 24.53
CA PRO A 951 -22.06 -15.60 23.14
C PRO A 951 -21.50 -16.60 22.12
N ILE A 952 -20.36 -17.25 22.40
CA ILE A 952 -19.86 -18.37 21.56
C ILE A 952 -20.84 -19.54 21.66
N VAL A 953 -21.23 -19.91 22.88
CA VAL A 953 -22.17 -21.02 23.10
C VAL A 953 -23.51 -20.75 22.41
N ALA A 954 -24.09 -19.56 22.59
CA ALA A 954 -25.35 -19.16 21.96
C ALA A 954 -25.28 -19.17 20.42
N SER A 955 -24.13 -18.85 19.82
CA SER A 955 -23.95 -18.87 18.36
C SER A 955 -24.02 -20.27 17.73
N VAL A 956 -23.95 -21.35 18.52
CA VAL A 956 -23.87 -22.73 18.01
C VAL A 956 -24.78 -23.75 18.70
N ASP A 957 -25.46 -23.40 19.79
CA ASP A 957 -26.17 -24.37 20.65
C ASP A 957 -27.66 -24.60 20.32
N GLY A 958 -28.17 -23.95 19.28
CA GLY A 958 -29.57 -24.05 18.86
C GLY A 958 -30.54 -23.25 19.72
N SER A 959 -30.06 -22.36 20.60
CA SER A 959 -30.91 -21.58 21.51
C SER A 959 -31.78 -20.50 20.84
N HIS A 960 -31.42 -20.05 19.64
CA HIS A 960 -32.17 -19.02 18.92
C HIS A 960 -32.16 -19.20 17.40
N GLU A 961 -33.15 -18.59 16.73
CA GLU A 961 -33.14 -18.45 15.28
C GLU A 961 -31.88 -17.68 14.84
N GLY A 962 -31.03 -18.31 14.03
CA GLY A 962 -29.73 -17.77 13.64
C GLY A 962 -28.54 -18.59 14.15
N SER A 963 -28.71 -19.38 15.23
CA SER A 963 -27.68 -20.29 15.72
C SER A 963 -27.20 -21.26 14.64
N ASP A 964 -25.92 -21.65 14.74
CA ASP A 964 -25.16 -22.53 13.86
C ASP A 964 -25.28 -22.24 12.35
N TYR A 965 -25.29 -20.96 11.99
CA TYR A 965 -25.35 -20.52 10.58
C TYR A 965 -24.18 -21.05 9.71
N TYR A 966 -23.05 -21.38 10.35
CA TYR A 966 -21.82 -21.87 9.72
C TYR A 966 -21.65 -23.40 9.80
N LEU A 967 -22.69 -24.12 10.26
CA LEU A 967 -22.80 -25.60 10.23
C LEU A 967 -21.67 -26.32 10.98
N LEU A 968 -21.25 -25.80 12.13
CA LEU A 968 -20.24 -26.41 12.99
C LEU A 968 -20.75 -27.70 13.64
N GLY A 969 -22.01 -27.72 14.09
CA GLY A 969 -22.63 -28.91 14.69
C GLY A 969 -22.93 -30.00 13.68
N THR A 970 -23.30 -29.61 12.46
CA THR A 970 -23.52 -30.53 11.32
C THR A 970 -22.22 -31.19 10.85
N ASP A 971 -21.17 -30.41 10.60
CA ASP A 971 -19.90 -30.96 10.08
C ASP A 971 -19.03 -31.64 11.15
N PHE A 972 -19.37 -31.54 12.45
CA PHE A 972 -18.48 -31.95 13.54
C PHE A 972 -18.05 -33.42 13.46
N GLY A 973 -19.00 -34.32 13.20
CA GLY A 973 -18.72 -35.76 13.08
C GLY A 973 -17.75 -36.04 11.93
N ALA A 974 -18.07 -35.53 10.73
CA ALA A 974 -17.23 -35.69 9.54
C ALA A 974 -15.83 -35.07 9.71
N TYR A 975 -15.73 -33.93 10.42
CA TYR A 975 -14.45 -33.32 10.77
C TYR A 975 -13.59 -34.23 11.66
N LEU A 976 -14.19 -34.80 12.72
CA LEU A 976 -13.47 -35.73 13.61
C LEU A 976 -13.05 -37.01 12.89
N ASP A 977 -13.90 -37.56 12.02
CA ASP A 977 -13.61 -38.77 11.26
C ASP A 977 -12.48 -38.53 10.23
N ALA A 978 -12.44 -37.35 9.60
CA ALA A 978 -11.30 -36.93 8.78
C ALA A 978 -10.02 -36.73 9.61
N GLN A 979 -10.12 -36.14 10.80
CA GLN A 979 -8.98 -36.00 11.73
C GLN A 979 -8.48 -37.36 12.27
N GLN A 980 -9.30 -38.40 12.29
CA GLN A 980 -8.87 -39.77 12.57
C GLN A 980 -8.08 -40.35 11.39
N LYS A 981 -8.58 -40.23 10.15
CA LYS A 981 -7.85 -40.66 8.94
C LYS A 981 -6.48 -39.98 8.82
N VAL A 982 -6.38 -38.71 9.22
CA VAL A 982 -5.11 -37.97 9.33
C VAL A 982 -4.13 -38.67 10.29
N ASP A 983 -4.58 -39.07 11.49
CA ASP A 983 -3.72 -39.77 12.46
C ASP A 983 -3.29 -41.15 11.93
N GLU A 984 -4.22 -41.92 11.38
CA GLU A 984 -3.96 -43.24 10.77
C GLU A 984 -2.93 -43.13 9.64
N THR A 985 -3.06 -42.13 8.77
CA THR A 985 -2.13 -41.90 7.65
C THR A 985 -0.76 -41.40 8.13
N TYR A 986 -0.69 -40.58 9.17
CA TYR A 986 0.59 -40.08 9.70
C TYR A 986 1.40 -41.15 10.46
N GLN A 987 0.79 -42.26 10.84
CA GLN A 987 1.51 -43.44 11.35
C GLN A 987 2.25 -44.17 10.22
N ASP A 988 1.69 -44.23 9.00
CA ASP A 988 2.39 -44.68 7.81
C ASP A 988 3.26 -43.55 7.22
N LYS A 989 4.51 -43.51 7.67
CA LYS A 989 5.48 -42.50 7.20
C LYS A 989 5.74 -42.58 5.70
N ALA A 990 5.75 -43.76 5.09
CA ALA A 990 6.00 -43.90 3.66
C ALA A 990 4.83 -43.32 2.85
N LYS A 991 3.58 -43.60 3.27
CA LYS A 991 2.39 -43.05 2.61
C LYS A 991 2.26 -41.54 2.83
N TRP A 992 2.51 -41.05 4.05
CA TRP A 992 2.48 -39.62 4.34
C TRP A 992 3.49 -38.83 3.49
N THR A 993 4.72 -39.34 3.37
CA THR A 993 5.76 -38.69 2.55
C THR A 993 5.44 -38.77 1.04
N GLU A 994 4.87 -39.87 0.56
CA GLU A 994 4.36 -39.97 -0.82
C GLU A 994 3.33 -38.87 -1.11
N MET A 995 2.29 -38.74 -0.27
CA MET A 995 1.27 -37.69 -0.41
C MET A 995 1.88 -36.29 -0.34
N SER A 996 2.86 -36.08 0.54
CA SER A 996 3.58 -34.80 0.70
C SER A 996 4.32 -34.40 -0.57
N ILE A 997 5.01 -35.35 -1.22
CA ILE A 997 5.70 -35.14 -2.49
C ILE A 997 4.69 -34.91 -3.63
N LEU A 998 3.62 -35.71 -3.71
CA LEU A 998 2.58 -35.56 -4.74
C LEU A 998 1.85 -34.21 -4.65
N SER A 999 1.59 -33.72 -3.43
CA SER A 999 1.03 -32.39 -3.16
C SER A 999 1.91 -31.28 -3.74
N ALA A 1000 3.22 -31.30 -3.47
CA ALA A 1000 4.15 -30.34 -4.05
C ALA A 1000 4.27 -30.48 -5.58
N ALA A 1001 4.32 -31.72 -6.08
CA ALA A 1001 4.46 -32.04 -7.50
C ALA A 1001 3.24 -31.64 -8.36
N GLY A 1002 2.05 -31.54 -7.78
CA GLY A 1002 0.85 -31.05 -8.48
C GLY A 1002 0.70 -29.52 -8.48
N CYS A 1003 1.56 -28.76 -7.81
CA CYS A 1003 1.32 -27.32 -7.57
C CYS A 1003 1.64 -26.35 -8.74
N GLY A 1004 2.03 -26.84 -9.92
CA GLY A 1004 2.42 -26.01 -11.09
C GLY A 1004 1.42 -24.89 -11.43
N LYS A 1005 0.13 -25.26 -11.57
CA LYS A 1005 -1.02 -24.37 -11.83
C LYS A 1005 -1.09 -23.17 -10.88
N PHE A 1006 -0.61 -23.29 -9.65
CA PHE A 1006 -0.73 -22.25 -8.62
C PHE A 1006 0.41 -21.23 -8.59
N SER A 1007 1.32 -21.24 -9.58
CA SER A 1007 2.22 -20.11 -9.80
C SER A 1007 1.45 -18.83 -10.14
N SER A 1008 1.83 -17.72 -9.50
CA SER A 1008 1.31 -16.40 -9.90
C SER A 1008 1.80 -15.95 -11.27
N ASP A 1009 2.85 -16.55 -11.85
CA ASP A 1009 3.28 -16.23 -13.22
C ASP A 1009 2.28 -16.71 -14.26
N ARG A 1010 1.72 -17.92 -14.07
CA ARG A 1010 0.64 -18.47 -14.90
C ARG A 1010 -0.58 -17.54 -14.85
N THR A 1011 -0.95 -17.11 -13.63
CA THR A 1011 -2.03 -16.14 -13.42
C THR A 1011 -1.76 -14.83 -14.18
N ILE A 1012 -0.57 -14.24 -14.02
CA ILE A 1012 -0.22 -12.97 -14.65
C ILE A 1012 -0.11 -13.06 -16.18
N ARG A 1013 0.37 -14.18 -16.74
CA ARG A 1013 0.31 -14.46 -18.19
C ARG A 1013 -1.13 -14.41 -18.70
N GLU A 1014 -2.06 -15.10 -18.04
CA GLU A 1014 -3.49 -15.06 -18.40
C GLU A 1014 -4.07 -13.63 -18.34
N TYR A 1015 -3.77 -12.84 -17.30
CA TYR A 1015 -4.24 -11.45 -17.22
C TYR A 1015 -3.65 -10.60 -18.36
N ALA A 1016 -2.35 -10.71 -18.63
CA ALA A 1016 -1.67 -9.93 -19.68
C ALA A 1016 -2.21 -10.25 -21.09
N GLU A 1017 -2.41 -11.53 -21.40
CA GLU A 1017 -2.89 -12.00 -22.70
C GLU A 1017 -4.40 -11.80 -22.89
N GLN A 1018 -5.21 -12.09 -21.87
CA GLN A 1018 -6.66 -12.20 -22.02
C GLN A 1018 -7.40 -10.91 -21.64
N ILE A 1019 -6.85 -10.10 -20.72
CA ILE A 1019 -7.48 -8.88 -20.20
C ILE A 1019 -6.73 -7.63 -20.67
N TRP A 1020 -5.46 -7.44 -20.26
CA TRP A 1020 -4.76 -6.16 -20.45
C TRP A 1020 -4.28 -5.92 -21.89
N LYS A 1021 -4.01 -7.01 -22.63
CA LYS A 1021 -3.39 -7.00 -23.97
C LYS A 1021 -2.00 -6.34 -23.94
N VAL A 1022 -1.17 -6.80 -23.01
CA VAL A 1022 0.18 -6.26 -22.75
C VAL A 1022 1.22 -7.34 -22.99
N THR A 1023 2.30 -6.98 -23.69
CA THR A 1023 3.42 -7.88 -23.99
C THR A 1023 4.64 -7.59 -23.10
N PRO A 1024 5.53 -8.58 -22.89
CA PRO A 1024 6.81 -8.37 -22.23
C PRO A 1024 7.69 -7.32 -22.93
N CYS A 1025 8.43 -6.56 -22.12
CA CYS A 1025 9.35 -5.52 -22.53
C CYS A 1025 10.63 -5.65 -21.68
N ARG A 1026 11.49 -6.63 -21.99
CA ARG A 1026 12.77 -6.83 -21.28
C ARG A 1026 13.75 -5.75 -21.73
N ARG A 1027 14.31 -4.97 -20.80
CA ARG A 1027 15.41 -4.05 -21.11
C ARG A 1027 16.68 -4.85 -21.44
N PRO A 1028 17.61 -4.32 -22.27
CA PRO A 1028 18.92 -4.94 -22.44
C PRO A 1028 19.63 -5.07 -21.09
N ASP A 1029 20.27 -6.20 -20.83
CA ASP A 1029 21.13 -6.38 -19.67
C ASP A 1029 22.45 -5.62 -19.89
N PRO A 1030 22.90 -4.76 -18.95
CA PRO A 1030 24.18 -4.05 -19.08
C PRO A 1030 25.40 -4.98 -19.09
N LEU A 1031 25.27 -6.23 -18.60
CA LEU A 1031 26.33 -7.24 -18.55
C LEU A 1031 26.28 -8.22 -19.74
N GLU A 1032 25.18 -8.26 -20.51
CA GLU A 1032 25.13 -9.01 -21.78
C GLU A 1032 25.97 -8.27 -22.85
N LYS A 1033 27.06 -8.88 -23.31
CA LYS A 1033 27.89 -8.33 -24.39
C LYS A 1033 27.04 -8.03 -25.63
N ARG A 1034 26.96 -6.75 -26.02
CA ARG A 1034 26.23 -6.31 -27.23
C ARG A 1034 26.86 -6.92 -28.48
N PRO A 1035 26.14 -7.75 -29.27
CA PRO A 1035 26.69 -8.24 -30.53
C PRO A 1035 26.88 -7.08 -31.52
N GLY A 1036 28.14 -6.78 -31.87
CA GLY A 1036 28.47 -5.85 -32.97
C GLY A 1036 28.96 -4.46 -32.59
N LEU A 1037 29.36 -4.19 -31.34
CA LEU A 1037 30.02 -2.93 -30.95
C LEU A 1037 31.52 -3.05 -30.62
N ASP A 1038 32.05 -4.27 -30.49
CA ASP A 1038 33.47 -4.57 -30.20
C ASP A 1038 34.40 -4.35 -31.43
N SER A 1039 34.38 -3.14 -32.02
CA SER A 1039 35.35 -2.72 -33.05
C SER A 1039 35.89 -1.29 -32.91
N ALA A 1040 35.46 -0.55 -31.87
CA ALA A 1040 35.95 0.81 -31.59
C ALA A 1040 36.88 0.89 -30.35
N ASP A 1041 36.58 0.16 -29.28
CA ASP A 1041 37.19 0.37 -27.96
C ASP A 1041 38.39 -0.55 -27.65
N GLN A 1042 39.34 -0.70 -28.59
CA GLN A 1042 40.63 -1.36 -28.35
C GLN A 1042 41.84 -0.40 -28.31
N HIS A 1043 41.62 0.90 -28.20
CA HIS A 1043 42.68 1.93 -28.27
C HIS A 1043 42.63 3.00 -27.16
N VAL A 1044 42.30 2.65 -25.91
CA VAL A 1044 42.45 3.54 -24.73
C VAL A 1044 42.91 2.82 -23.45
N GLU A 1045 43.85 1.86 -23.52
CA GLU A 1045 44.47 1.24 -22.31
C GLU A 1045 46.00 1.43 -22.19
N ASP A 1046 46.62 2.25 -23.05
CA ASP A 1046 48.01 2.69 -22.91
C ASP A 1046 48.08 4.22 -22.66
N GLY A 1047 47.87 4.62 -21.40
CA GLY A 1047 48.32 5.93 -20.90
C GLY A 1047 47.31 6.79 -20.13
N ILE A 1048 47.23 6.58 -18.81
CA ILE A 1048 47.33 7.60 -17.73
C ILE A 1048 47.52 6.89 -16.39
#